data_AF-A0A2N1C1X7-F1
#
_entry.id   AF-A0A2N1C1X7-F1
#
_cell.length_a   1.000
_cell.length_b   1.000
_cell.length_c   1.000
_cell.angle_alpha   90.00
_cell.angle_beta   90.00
_cell.angle_gamma   90.00
#
_symmetry.space_group_name_H-M   'P 1'
#
loop_
_entity.id
_entity.type
_entity.pdbx_description
1 polymer ?
#
loop_
_entity_poly.entity_id
_entity_poly.type
_entity_poly.pdbx_seq_one_letter_code
_entity_poly.pdbx_strand_id
1 'polypeptide(L)'
;MTYFEQKYLTLLEKGCSCDEASLEVIDAYLAGKPLKSNKQKKVNKDNLFWSSKVIWDFSTEVLTSNAFVLALSRYFSQNNTTNFNLLKQITKNSPSSVCKGLRHSEVVLRPVSDKWAEIKKLGETVPGSLSKLIKVCECFQLAHKQRLDLLAQYQKPFEKLSIFELLSYSSLYAFKGFVEPNISLDGEVICITAKFNALTKIVEWKISNSDPASFKLTDRVIAESLKLHLSPILFPSSDSPIIAETLIFQFSELIQAQVELNEFLSRSVVPFCFDDEESYFLNGNQLDRTVLDNVVNQEWELNGEKLNLLEGYWLNRGLKDFIKSGMAEQKIGSKDYHELNQTAYIKALGSALQLSEIYGVDKTVSTDNGMNVEVFQALLSLELMLAFYNKDYTEVFFREYENTGQWQGALTMLAMGGLLDTNNNEFQNRFPITWLNWKQKAKNIVGWTVSDVFPKGNLKAAESILDFWSLDFKRWSNELQNSNRLKLPELTERPIFKIGNYSVQLPWMMACQLTNVNAINNLRRFANSRAELKSETSRIEERLGESFRKRGFTVLDSYMPPSCESMNPGEIDLICKLDDFVLVIEVKSTYRRSSKREAIGYKNHALRKAGLQIKRKTDAVKHLLLTDNQFKSSIGIGEGSHCTAIGWIADTCMEFDHECFNDFLKVSVEELHIALNDDANLLMDMTELRGDDKNDREVDSLYQNGFSAESFVDVIENSKIWESLLEKRTE
;
A
#
# COMPACT_ATOMS: atom_id res chain seq x y z
N MET A 1 -7.30 -22.39 35.46
CA MET A 1 -7.16 -22.83 34.07
C MET A 1 -7.33 -21.61 33.18
N THR A 2 -6.37 -21.29 32.32
CA THR A 2 -6.44 -20.12 31.42
C THR A 2 -7.39 -20.40 30.25
N TYR A 3 -7.78 -19.35 29.52
CA TYR A 3 -8.57 -19.48 28.27
C TYR A 3 -7.93 -20.48 27.28
N PHE A 4 -6.61 -20.43 27.15
CA PHE A 4 -5.86 -21.28 26.22
C PHE A 4 -5.80 -22.73 26.69
N GLU A 5 -5.67 -22.96 28.00
CA GLU A 5 -5.75 -24.31 28.58
C GLU A 5 -7.14 -24.93 28.39
N GLN A 6 -8.20 -24.14 28.56
CA GLN A 6 -9.57 -24.60 28.31
C GLN A 6 -9.78 -24.94 26.84
N LYS A 7 -9.37 -24.05 25.92
CA LYS A 7 -9.49 -24.32 24.47
C LYS A 7 -8.72 -25.58 24.07
N TYR A 8 -7.51 -25.79 24.61
CA TYR A 8 -6.72 -26.98 24.35
C TYR A 8 -7.48 -28.26 24.76
N LEU A 9 -7.97 -28.32 26.00
CA LEU A 9 -8.71 -29.48 26.50
C LEU A 9 -9.99 -29.75 25.70
N THR A 10 -10.75 -28.72 25.37
CA THR A 10 -11.95 -28.86 24.53
C THR A 10 -11.64 -29.38 23.13
N LEU A 11 -10.48 -29.05 22.54
CA LEU A 11 -10.07 -29.59 21.24
C LEU A 11 -9.70 -31.08 21.34
N LEU A 12 -9.03 -31.48 22.41
CA LEU A 12 -8.75 -32.90 22.68
C LEU A 12 -10.04 -33.71 22.90
N GLU A 13 -11.00 -33.16 23.66
CA GLU A 13 -12.33 -33.78 23.85
C GLU A 13 -13.09 -33.96 22.53
N LYS A 14 -12.79 -33.12 21.52
CA LYS A 14 -13.35 -33.21 20.16
C LYS A 14 -12.57 -34.12 19.22
N GLY A 15 -11.53 -34.79 19.72
CA GLY A 15 -10.74 -35.76 18.94
C GLY A 15 -9.60 -35.16 18.12
N CYS A 16 -9.26 -33.87 18.28
CA CYS A 16 -8.03 -33.32 17.70
C CYS A 16 -6.80 -33.97 18.33
N SER A 17 -5.75 -34.17 17.54
CA SER A 17 -4.44 -34.54 18.07
C SER A 17 -3.86 -33.42 18.95
N CYS A 18 -2.87 -33.74 19.80
CA CYS A 18 -2.20 -32.76 20.64
C CYS A 18 -1.58 -31.62 19.82
N ASP A 19 -1.02 -31.93 18.65
CA ASP A 19 -0.32 -30.94 17.83
C ASP A 19 -1.32 -30.03 17.10
N GLU A 20 -2.39 -30.59 16.54
CA GLU A 20 -3.51 -29.80 15.99
C GLU A 20 -4.14 -28.89 17.04
N ALA A 21 -4.40 -29.42 18.25
CA ALA A 21 -4.95 -28.64 19.35
C ALA A 21 -4.01 -27.51 19.78
N SER A 22 -2.70 -27.74 19.77
CA SER A 22 -1.68 -26.74 20.09
C SER A 22 -1.61 -25.64 19.04
N LEU A 23 -1.61 -25.99 17.75
CA LEU A 23 -1.62 -25.03 16.64
C LEU A 23 -2.87 -24.14 16.67
N GLU A 24 -4.04 -24.72 16.92
CA GLU A 24 -5.30 -23.99 17.10
C GLU A 24 -5.27 -23.01 18.30
N VAL A 25 -4.57 -23.37 19.37
CA VAL A 25 -4.36 -22.51 20.54
C VAL A 25 -3.44 -21.33 20.21
N ILE A 26 -2.34 -21.59 19.47
CA ILE A 26 -1.44 -20.56 18.95
C ILE A 26 -2.21 -19.61 18.02
N ASP A 27 -3.01 -20.14 17.12
CA ASP A 27 -3.79 -19.33 16.18
C ASP A 27 -4.85 -18.47 16.87
N ALA A 28 -5.47 -18.98 17.93
CA ALA A 28 -6.33 -18.17 18.78
C ALA A 28 -5.57 -17.01 19.45
N TYR A 29 -4.34 -17.25 19.91
CA TYR A 29 -3.50 -16.20 20.47
C TYR A 29 -3.12 -15.14 19.42
N LEU A 30 -2.69 -15.57 18.23
CA LEU A 30 -2.37 -14.69 17.11
C LEU A 30 -3.59 -13.91 16.61
N ALA A 31 -4.79 -14.50 16.65
CA ALA A 31 -6.05 -13.82 16.38
C ALA A 31 -6.50 -12.85 17.50
N GLY A 32 -5.70 -12.71 18.56
CA GLY A 32 -5.97 -11.79 19.65
C GLY A 32 -7.09 -12.26 20.58
N LYS A 33 -7.34 -13.56 20.72
CA LYS A 33 -8.27 -14.10 21.72
C LYS A 33 -7.61 -14.16 23.12
N PRO A 34 -8.39 -14.18 24.22
CA PRO A 34 -9.84 -13.99 24.27
C PRO A 34 -10.25 -12.54 23.92
N LEU A 35 -11.46 -12.35 23.40
CA LEU A 35 -12.02 -11.02 23.14
C LEU A 35 -12.36 -10.34 24.48
N LYS A 36 -12.31 -9.00 24.52
CA LYS A 36 -12.69 -8.26 25.73
C LYS A 36 -14.18 -8.45 25.99
N SER A 37 -14.55 -8.90 27.19
CA SER A 37 -15.91 -8.74 27.70
C SER A 37 -16.09 -7.30 28.17
N ASN A 38 -17.24 -6.67 27.85
CA ASN A 38 -17.58 -5.29 28.25
C ASN A 38 -17.56 -5.03 29.77
N LYS A 39 -17.36 -6.07 30.61
CA LYS A 39 -17.40 -6.01 32.08
C LYS A 39 -16.08 -6.34 32.80
N GLN A 40 -14.95 -6.57 32.11
CA GLN A 40 -13.68 -6.93 32.76
C GLN A 40 -12.54 -5.93 32.54
N LYS A 41 -11.64 -5.82 33.55
CA LYS A 41 -10.34 -5.12 33.45
C LYS A 41 -9.58 -5.64 32.22
N LYS A 42 -8.77 -4.77 31.60
CA LYS A 42 -7.95 -5.06 30.41
C LYS A 42 -7.15 -6.35 30.63
N VAL A 43 -7.60 -7.46 30.04
CA VAL A 43 -6.93 -8.76 30.12
C VAL A 43 -5.61 -8.69 29.33
N ASN A 44 -4.48 -8.97 29.99
CA ASN A 44 -3.19 -9.10 29.31
C ASN A 44 -3.13 -10.48 28.64
N LYS A 45 -3.48 -10.52 27.34
CA LYS A 45 -3.58 -11.75 26.55
C LYS A 45 -2.22 -12.42 26.34
N ASP A 46 -1.17 -11.61 26.19
CA ASP A 46 0.20 -12.09 26.05
C ASP A 46 0.63 -12.81 27.34
N ASN A 47 0.38 -12.23 28.52
CA ASN A 47 0.62 -12.93 29.78
C ASN A 47 -0.22 -14.20 29.92
N LEU A 48 -1.50 -14.20 29.52
CA LEU A 48 -2.35 -15.40 29.59
C LEU A 48 -1.83 -16.55 28.73
N PHE A 49 -1.34 -16.24 27.53
CA PHE A 49 -0.76 -17.25 26.63
C PHE A 49 0.57 -17.74 27.19
N TRP A 50 1.54 -16.86 27.39
CA TRP A 50 2.92 -17.22 27.78
C TRP A 50 3.07 -17.77 29.21
N SER A 51 2.02 -17.72 30.04
CA SER A 51 1.96 -18.40 31.34
C SER A 51 1.20 -19.73 31.33
N SER A 52 0.60 -20.11 30.20
CA SER A 52 -0.16 -21.34 30.05
C SER A 52 0.74 -22.58 30.18
N LYS A 53 0.24 -23.59 30.90
CA LYS A 53 0.96 -24.87 31.05
C LYS A 53 1.11 -25.63 29.73
N VAL A 54 0.16 -25.48 28.81
CA VAL A 54 0.14 -26.21 27.52
C VAL A 54 1.42 -25.98 26.71
N ILE A 55 2.01 -24.77 26.78
CA ILE A 55 3.21 -24.42 25.99
C ILE A 55 4.44 -25.24 26.42
N TRP A 56 4.50 -25.67 27.68
CA TRP A 56 5.61 -26.48 28.19
C TRP A 56 5.68 -27.87 27.54
N ASP A 57 4.54 -28.34 27.02
CA ASP A 57 4.35 -29.68 26.47
C ASP A 57 4.29 -29.69 24.93
N PHE A 58 4.56 -28.56 24.26
CA PHE A 58 4.60 -28.49 22.80
C PHE A 58 5.67 -29.42 22.22
N SER A 59 5.26 -30.19 21.20
CA SER A 59 6.13 -31.07 20.42
C SER A 59 7.15 -30.27 19.60
N THR A 60 8.20 -30.93 19.12
CA THR A 60 9.16 -30.30 18.19
C THR A 60 8.48 -29.82 16.90
N GLU A 61 7.46 -30.54 16.43
CA GLU A 61 6.68 -30.16 15.24
C GLU A 61 5.92 -28.85 15.48
N VAL A 62 5.22 -28.72 16.61
CA VAL A 62 4.54 -27.48 17.00
C VAL A 62 5.54 -26.33 17.17
N LEU A 63 6.68 -26.58 17.83
CA LEU A 63 7.71 -25.57 18.06
C LEU A 63 8.39 -25.10 16.76
N THR A 64 8.39 -25.91 15.70
CA THR A 64 8.97 -25.56 14.38
C THR A 64 7.95 -24.96 13.41
N SER A 65 6.67 -24.95 13.77
CA SER A 65 5.61 -24.36 12.95
C SER A 65 5.75 -22.84 12.75
N ASN A 66 5.32 -22.36 11.58
CA ASN A 66 5.25 -20.93 11.27
C ASN A 66 4.36 -20.16 12.26
N ALA A 67 3.25 -20.76 12.70
CA ALA A 67 2.36 -20.16 13.69
C ALA A 67 3.10 -19.88 15.01
N PHE A 68 3.93 -20.82 15.47
CA PHE A 68 4.70 -20.61 16.70
C PHE A 68 5.82 -19.59 16.53
N VAL A 69 6.49 -19.54 15.37
CA VAL A 69 7.46 -18.48 15.03
C VAL A 69 6.81 -17.10 15.10
N LEU A 70 5.59 -16.94 14.58
CA LEU A 70 4.84 -15.68 14.70
C LEU A 70 4.46 -15.35 16.15
N ALA A 71 4.13 -16.36 16.96
CA ALA A 71 3.88 -16.15 18.38
C ALA A 71 5.15 -15.65 19.09
N LEU A 72 6.32 -16.27 18.82
CA LEU A 72 7.61 -15.82 19.32
C LEU A 72 7.95 -14.41 18.85
N SER A 73 7.72 -14.07 17.57
CA SER A 73 7.89 -12.71 17.06
C SER A 73 7.07 -11.71 17.86
N ARG A 74 5.80 -12.02 18.13
CA ARG A 74 4.95 -11.21 18.99
C ARG A 74 5.46 -11.11 20.44
N TYR A 75 6.05 -12.17 20.99
CA TYR A 75 6.67 -12.11 22.31
C TYR A 75 7.88 -11.17 22.34
N PHE A 76 8.74 -11.22 21.32
CA PHE A 76 9.93 -10.37 21.22
C PHE A 76 9.59 -8.93 20.76
N SER A 77 8.41 -8.69 20.18
CA SER A 77 7.99 -7.35 19.76
C SER A 77 7.51 -6.45 20.90
N GLN A 78 7.36 -6.97 22.11
CA GLN A 78 6.79 -6.26 23.26
C GLN A 78 7.67 -6.35 24.53
N ASN A 79 7.45 -5.47 25.51
CA ASN A 79 8.24 -5.41 26.77
C ASN A 79 7.49 -5.90 28.02
N ASN A 80 6.17 -6.04 27.98
CA ASN A 80 5.30 -6.23 29.14
C ASN A 80 5.15 -7.68 29.62
N THR A 81 5.51 -8.66 28.79
CA THR A 81 5.37 -10.09 29.08
C THR A 81 6.74 -10.74 29.08
N THR A 82 7.04 -11.49 30.14
CA THR A 82 8.26 -12.28 30.28
C THR A 82 7.99 -13.65 30.89
N ASN A 83 8.61 -14.69 30.35
CA ASN A 83 8.69 -16.02 30.93
C ASN A 83 10.04 -16.66 30.56
N PHE A 84 11.10 -16.18 31.21
CA PHE A 84 12.48 -16.55 30.90
C PHE A 84 12.74 -18.07 30.99
N ASN A 85 12.15 -18.76 31.96
CA ASN A 85 12.36 -20.20 32.14
C ASN A 85 11.75 -21.00 30.99
N LEU A 86 10.54 -20.63 30.56
CA LEU A 86 9.90 -21.24 29.40
C LEU A 86 10.71 -20.98 28.13
N LEU A 87 11.13 -19.73 27.89
CA LEU A 87 11.97 -19.42 26.74
C LEU A 87 13.31 -20.15 26.75
N LYS A 88 13.94 -20.32 27.91
CA LYS A 88 15.16 -21.11 28.06
C LYS A 88 14.94 -22.57 27.62
N GLN A 89 13.80 -23.17 27.96
CA GLN A 89 13.46 -24.52 27.52
C GLN A 89 13.18 -24.56 26.01
N ILE A 90 12.34 -23.65 25.50
CA ILE A 90 12.02 -23.56 24.07
C ILE A 90 13.29 -23.36 23.25
N THR A 91 14.22 -22.52 23.69
CA THR A 91 15.50 -22.26 22.99
C THR A 91 16.38 -23.50 22.93
N LYS A 92 16.36 -24.35 23.97
CA LYS A 92 17.08 -25.63 23.94
C LYS A 92 16.45 -26.63 22.97
N ASN A 93 15.11 -26.64 22.89
CA ASN A 93 14.36 -27.62 22.09
C ASN A 93 14.26 -27.22 20.62
N SER A 94 14.10 -25.93 20.31
CA SER A 94 14.05 -25.38 18.96
C SER A 94 14.77 -24.03 18.87
N PRO A 95 16.12 -24.02 18.85
CA PRO A 95 16.89 -22.79 18.75
C PRO A 95 16.64 -22.03 17.44
N SER A 96 16.34 -22.75 16.36
CA SER A 96 16.04 -22.15 15.05
C SER A 96 14.77 -21.30 15.09
N SER A 97 13.67 -21.83 15.66
CA SER A 97 12.41 -21.08 15.78
C SER A 97 12.55 -19.83 16.64
N VAL A 98 13.34 -19.89 17.71
CA VAL A 98 13.64 -18.73 18.55
C VAL A 98 14.42 -17.68 17.76
N CYS A 99 15.45 -18.08 17.01
CA CYS A 99 16.21 -17.18 16.13
C CYS A 99 15.29 -16.49 15.10
N LYS A 100 14.43 -17.26 14.42
CA LYS A 100 13.44 -16.73 13.47
C LYS A 100 12.46 -15.77 14.13
N GLY A 101 11.86 -16.15 15.25
CA GLY A 101 10.93 -15.29 15.98
C GLY A 101 11.59 -13.98 16.41
N LEU A 102 12.86 -14.03 16.83
CA LEU A 102 13.63 -12.86 17.21
C LEU A 102 13.90 -11.94 16.01
N ARG A 103 14.32 -12.49 14.86
CA ARG A 103 14.47 -11.75 13.58
C ARG A 103 13.15 -11.08 13.18
N HIS A 104 12.07 -11.86 13.10
CA HIS A 104 10.73 -11.43 12.67
C HIS A 104 10.10 -10.38 13.61
N SER A 105 10.62 -10.21 14.83
CA SER A 105 10.13 -9.22 15.80
C SER A 105 10.71 -7.81 15.58
N GLU A 106 11.69 -7.69 14.68
CA GLU A 106 12.45 -6.47 14.41
C GLU A 106 13.07 -5.85 15.68
N VAL A 107 13.28 -6.65 16.75
CA VAL A 107 13.94 -6.18 17.98
C VAL A 107 15.36 -5.67 17.73
N VAL A 108 15.96 -6.05 16.59
CA VAL A 108 17.20 -5.46 16.08
C VAL A 108 17.15 -3.94 15.99
N LEU A 109 15.97 -3.34 15.70
CA LEU A 109 15.81 -1.88 15.66
C LEU A 109 15.60 -1.24 17.05
N ARG A 110 15.57 -2.03 18.13
CA ARG A 110 15.26 -1.58 19.51
C ARG A 110 16.34 -2.01 20.52
N PRO A 111 17.60 -1.55 20.37
CA PRO A 111 18.74 -1.97 21.18
C PRO A 111 18.64 -1.61 22.67
N VAL A 112 17.77 -0.67 23.05
CA VAL A 112 17.62 -0.20 24.45
C VAL A 112 16.39 -0.81 25.13
N SER A 113 15.72 -1.78 24.51
CA SER A 113 14.52 -2.42 25.08
C SER A 113 14.87 -3.44 26.17
N ASP A 114 14.00 -3.57 27.18
CA ASP A 114 14.10 -4.63 28.20
C ASP A 114 14.10 -6.02 27.55
N LYS A 115 13.36 -6.18 26.45
CA LYS A 115 13.31 -7.42 25.70
C LYS A 115 14.67 -7.78 25.08
N TRP A 116 15.43 -6.79 24.61
CA TRP A 116 16.81 -7.02 24.14
C TRP A 116 17.73 -7.47 25.27
N ALA A 117 17.58 -6.92 26.49
CA ALA A 117 18.34 -7.38 27.65
C ALA A 117 17.99 -8.84 28.03
N GLU A 118 16.72 -9.23 27.97
CA GLU A 118 16.28 -10.62 28.17
C GLU A 118 16.92 -11.57 27.14
N ILE A 119 16.95 -11.16 25.86
CA ILE A 119 17.57 -11.90 24.76
C ILE A 119 19.07 -12.14 25.00
N LYS A 120 19.81 -11.10 25.41
CA LYS A 120 21.25 -11.25 25.70
C LYS A 120 21.50 -12.25 26.82
N LYS A 121 20.73 -12.17 27.91
CA LYS A 121 20.78 -13.13 29.01
C LYS A 121 20.43 -14.55 28.56
N LEU A 122 19.48 -14.69 27.63
CA LEU A 122 19.12 -15.99 27.05
C LEU A 122 20.28 -16.57 26.23
N GLY A 123 20.97 -15.74 25.42
CA GLY A 123 22.14 -16.11 24.63
C GLY A 123 23.39 -16.44 25.46
N GLU A 124 23.52 -15.89 26.67
CA GLU A 124 24.54 -16.28 27.66
C GLU A 124 24.22 -17.65 28.28
N THR A 125 22.93 -17.94 28.49
CA THR A 125 22.47 -19.14 29.20
C THR A 125 22.34 -20.37 28.29
N VAL A 126 22.01 -20.15 27.01
CA VAL A 126 21.88 -21.18 25.97
C VAL A 126 22.73 -20.74 24.78
N PRO A 127 24.06 -20.84 24.88
CA PRO A 127 24.96 -20.38 23.83
C PRO A 127 24.84 -21.24 22.56
N GLY A 128 25.24 -20.68 21.42
CA GLY A 128 25.19 -21.38 20.13
C GLY A 128 24.75 -20.46 19.00
N SER A 129 23.75 -20.87 18.23
CA SER A 129 23.18 -20.05 17.15
C SER A 129 22.66 -18.70 17.65
N LEU A 130 22.05 -18.66 18.85
CA LEU A 130 21.53 -17.43 19.43
C LEU A 130 22.63 -16.41 19.74
N SER A 131 23.79 -16.83 20.29
CA SER A 131 24.91 -15.92 20.55
C SER A 131 25.51 -15.36 19.25
N LYS A 132 25.52 -16.15 18.16
CA LYS A 132 25.95 -15.68 16.84
C LYS A 132 24.97 -14.64 16.29
N LEU A 133 23.65 -14.91 16.37
CA LEU A 133 22.62 -13.97 15.94
C LEU A 133 22.67 -12.65 16.72
N ILE A 134 22.91 -12.70 18.04
CA ILE A 134 23.04 -11.49 18.86
C ILE A 134 24.14 -10.58 18.33
N LYS A 135 25.32 -11.13 18.00
CA LYS A 135 26.43 -10.34 17.44
C LYS A 135 26.07 -9.73 16.08
N VAL A 136 25.38 -10.48 15.23
CA VAL A 136 24.86 -9.96 13.94
C VAL A 136 23.90 -8.78 14.19
N CYS A 137 22.94 -8.94 15.11
CA CYS A 137 22.02 -7.87 15.50
C CYS A 137 22.76 -6.63 16.04
N GLU A 138 23.83 -6.79 16.83
CA GLU A 138 24.63 -5.67 17.33
C GLU A 138 25.30 -4.87 16.19
N CYS A 139 25.78 -5.54 15.14
CA CYS A 139 26.28 -4.89 13.93
C CYS A 139 25.19 -4.08 13.21
N PHE A 140 24.00 -4.66 13.03
CA PHE A 140 22.85 -3.94 12.46
C PHE A 140 22.45 -2.74 13.32
N GLN A 141 22.44 -2.88 14.65
CA GLN A 141 22.13 -1.81 15.60
C GLN A 141 23.12 -0.64 15.48
N LEU A 142 24.41 -0.93 15.36
CA LEU A 142 25.44 0.08 15.14
C LEU A 142 25.24 0.80 13.79
N ALA A 143 25.05 0.04 12.72
CA ALA A 143 24.82 0.56 11.37
C ALA A 143 23.56 1.44 11.28
N HIS A 144 22.49 1.04 11.97
CA HIS A 144 21.27 1.83 12.09
C HIS A 144 21.51 3.14 12.86
N LYS A 145 22.22 3.06 13.99
CA LYS A 145 22.55 4.23 14.82
C LYS A 145 23.37 5.26 14.04
N GLN A 146 24.38 4.83 13.28
CA GLN A 146 25.20 5.72 12.47
C GLN A 146 24.37 6.52 11.46
N ARG A 147 23.39 5.87 10.81
CA ARG A 147 22.48 6.53 9.86
C ARG A 147 21.52 7.49 10.54
N LEU A 148 20.99 7.13 11.71
CA LEU A 148 20.17 8.04 12.51
C LEU A 148 20.96 9.27 12.97
N ASP A 149 22.20 9.08 13.42
CA ASP A 149 23.07 10.17 13.87
C ASP A 149 23.44 11.10 12.69
N LEU A 150 23.71 10.54 11.49
CA LEU A 150 23.94 11.30 10.25
C LEU A 150 22.69 12.09 9.81
N LEU A 151 21.52 11.45 9.80
CA LEU A 151 20.26 12.11 9.47
C LEU A 151 19.98 13.27 10.43
N ALA A 152 20.16 13.06 11.73
CA ALA A 152 19.99 14.11 12.74
C ALA A 152 20.96 15.28 12.54
N GLN A 153 22.20 15.02 12.10
CA GLN A 153 23.15 16.06 11.73
C GLN A 153 22.62 16.93 10.58
N TYR A 154 22.12 16.33 9.50
CA TYR A 154 21.63 17.06 8.33
C TYR A 154 20.24 17.68 8.50
N GLN A 155 19.50 17.28 9.52
CA GLN A 155 18.25 17.93 9.92
C GLN A 155 18.48 19.31 10.57
N LYS A 156 19.59 19.51 11.28
CA LYS A 156 19.87 20.74 12.07
C LYS A 156 19.69 22.06 11.32
N PRO A 157 20.20 22.24 10.08
CA PRO A 157 20.03 23.50 9.35
C PRO A 157 18.56 23.88 9.11
N PHE A 158 17.66 22.90 9.09
CA PHE A 158 16.25 23.06 8.74
C PHE A 158 15.34 23.18 9.96
N GLU A 159 15.84 23.06 11.19
CA GLU A 159 15.03 23.11 12.42
C GLU A 159 14.23 24.42 12.53
N LYS A 160 14.84 25.55 12.17
CA LYS A 160 14.25 26.88 12.30
C LYS A 160 13.38 27.32 11.12
N LEU A 161 13.47 26.64 9.98
CA LEU A 161 12.64 26.99 8.82
C LEU A 161 11.17 26.70 9.09
N SER A 162 10.26 27.37 8.40
CA SER A 162 8.86 26.94 8.35
C SER A 162 8.71 25.70 7.47
N ILE A 163 7.58 25.00 7.56
CA ILE A 163 7.26 23.91 6.65
C ILE A 163 7.14 24.40 5.19
N PHE A 164 6.65 25.62 4.97
CA PHE A 164 6.55 26.22 3.64
C PHE A 164 7.92 26.44 3.00
N GLU A 165 8.91 26.89 3.80
CA GLU A 165 10.29 27.08 3.36
C GLU A 165 10.98 25.74 3.06
N LEU A 166 10.79 24.72 3.91
CA LEU A 166 11.30 23.37 3.65
C LEU A 166 10.72 22.79 2.34
N LEU A 167 9.41 22.95 2.13
CA LEU A 167 8.74 22.55 0.89
C LEU A 167 9.30 23.30 -0.33
N SER A 168 9.67 24.58 -0.17
CA SER A 168 10.29 25.37 -1.24
C SER A 168 11.64 24.77 -1.66
N TYR A 169 12.49 24.41 -0.71
CA TYR A 169 13.76 23.72 -1.00
C TYR A 169 13.56 22.33 -1.60
N SER A 170 12.54 21.59 -1.14
CA SER A 170 12.19 20.29 -1.73
C SER A 170 11.85 20.41 -3.21
N SER A 171 11.18 21.50 -3.59
CA SER A 171 10.82 21.73 -4.98
C SER A 171 12.00 22.14 -5.84
N LEU A 172 12.85 23.05 -5.35
CA LEU A 172 14.08 23.42 -6.03
C LEU A 172 15.00 22.21 -6.24
N TYR A 173 15.15 21.36 -5.21
CA TYR A 173 15.90 20.12 -5.29
C TYR A 173 15.36 19.17 -6.38
N ALA A 174 14.03 19.08 -6.51
CA ALA A 174 13.42 18.22 -7.53
C ALA A 174 13.64 18.76 -8.96
N PHE A 175 13.45 20.06 -9.19
CA PHE A 175 13.69 20.67 -10.50
C PHE A 175 15.16 20.61 -10.92
N LYS A 176 16.09 20.89 -10.00
CA LYS A 176 17.52 20.62 -10.23
C LYS A 176 17.74 19.16 -10.63
N GLY A 177 17.11 18.25 -9.87
CA GLY A 177 17.16 16.80 -10.07
C GLY A 177 16.62 16.27 -11.39
N PHE A 178 15.87 17.07 -12.16
CA PHE A 178 15.39 16.69 -13.50
C PHE A 178 16.48 16.77 -14.57
N VAL A 179 17.47 17.63 -14.39
CA VAL A 179 18.55 17.86 -15.38
C VAL A 179 19.93 17.52 -14.82
N GLU A 180 20.08 17.52 -13.50
CA GLU A 180 21.26 17.07 -12.78
C GLU A 180 20.86 15.89 -11.88
N PRO A 181 21.10 14.63 -12.29
CA PRO A 181 20.67 13.46 -11.52
C PRO A 181 21.16 13.50 -10.08
N ASN A 182 20.23 13.31 -9.14
CA ASN A 182 20.56 13.25 -7.72
C ASN A 182 21.21 11.91 -7.39
N ILE A 183 22.37 11.96 -6.76
CA ILE A 183 23.18 10.77 -6.45
C ILE A 183 23.07 10.43 -4.96
N SER A 184 22.96 9.15 -4.62
CA SER A 184 22.99 8.62 -3.24
C SER A 184 24.42 8.54 -2.68
N LEU A 185 24.56 8.21 -1.39
CA LEU A 185 25.87 8.16 -0.73
C LEU A 185 26.79 7.05 -1.28
N ASP A 186 26.22 6.04 -1.93
CA ASP A 186 26.92 4.93 -2.61
C ASP A 186 27.20 5.21 -4.09
N GLY A 187 26.77 6.35 -4.63
CA GLY A 187 27.03 6.75 -6.02
C GLY A 187 25.94 6.36 -7.03
N GLU A 188 24.83 5.76 -6.59
CA GLU A 188 23.70 5.42 -7.47
C GLU A 188 22.76 6.61 -7.72
N VAL A 189 21.97 6.55 -8.80
CA VAL A 189 20.93 7.57 -9.05
C VAL A 189 19.73 7.31 -8.15
N ILE A 190 19.32 8.32 -7.39
CA ILE A 190 18.12 8.25 -6.54
C ILE A 190 16.87 8.28 -7.43
N CYS A 191 16.10 7.19 -7.42
CA CYS A 191 14.85 7.09 -8.17
C CYS A 191 13.74 8.00 -7.58
N ILE A 192 12.69 8.29 -8.37
CA ILE A 192 11.60 9.18 -7.95
C ILE A 192 10.86 8.66 -6.70
N THR A 193 10.64 7.35 -6.61
CA THR A 193 9.99 6.70 -5.47
C THR A 193 10.81 6.87 -4.18
N ALA A 194 12.14 6.71 -4.26
CA ALA A 194 13.03 6.95 -3.12
C ALA A 194 12.99 8.43 -2.68
N LYS A 195 12.93 9.37 -3.63
CA LYS A 195 12.76 10.81 -3.31
C LYS A 195 11.44 11.08 -2.60
N PHE A 196 10.32 10.50 -3.06
CA PHE A 196 9.02 10.65 -2.39
C PHE A 196 9.03 10.08 -0.98
N ASN A 197 9.51 8.84 -0.80
CA ASN A 197 9.59 8.19 0.50
C ASN A 197 10.48 8.98 1.48
N ALA A 198 11.62 9.50 1.01
CA ALA A 198 12.49 10.35 1.81
C ALA A 198 11.80 11.67 2.19
N LEU A 199 11.14 12.32 1.23
CA LEU A 199 10.43 13.56 1.47
C LEU A 199 9.27 13.39 2.46
N THR A 200 8.49 12.30 2.38
CA THR A 200 7.45 12.01 3.39
C THR A 200 8.06 12.00 4.78
N LYS A 201 9.17 11.29 5.00
CA LYS A 201 9.80 11.19 6.33
C LYS A 201 10.42 12.51 6.80
N ILE A 202 10.98 13.30 5.90
CA ILE A 202 11.48 14.64 6.21
C ILE A 202 10.32 15.59 6.58
N VAL A 203 9.19 15.53 5.87
CA VAL A 203 8.00 16.34 6.19
C VAL A 203 7.38 15.89 7.50
N GLU A 204 7.23 14.58 7.74
CA GLU A 204 6.75 14.02 9.02
C GLU A 204 7.62 14.51 10.19
N TRP A 205 8.95 14.47 10.04
CA TRP A 205 9.88 15.02 11.02
C TRP A 205 9.63 16.52 11.22
N LYS A 206 9.52 17.28 10.12
CA LYS A 206 9.38 18.73 10.22
C LYS A 206 8.10 19.13 10.93
N ILE A 207 6.96 18.57 10.55
CA ILE A 207 5.67 18.92 11.15
C ILE A 207 5.58 18.45 12.60
N SER A 208 6.16 17.30 12.95
CA SER A 208 6.19 16.81 14.33
C SER A 208 6.93 17.75 15.30
N ASN A 209 7.93 18.47 14.78
CA ASN A 209 8.80 19.37 15.54
C ASN A 209 8.48 20.86 15.33
N SER A 210 7.43 21.19 14.58
CA SER A 210 7.07 22.59 14.30
C SER A 210 6.13 23.18 15.35
N ASP A 211 6.29 24.47 15.66
CA ASP A 211 5.37 25.21 16.52
C ASP A 211 3.97 25.30 15.88
N PRO A 212 2.85 25.13 16.62
CA PRO A 212 1.50 25.30 16.09
C PRO A 212 1.24 26.60 15.30
N ALA A 213 1.95 27.69 15.60
CA ALA A 213 1.88 28.96 14.88
C ALA A 213 2.42 28.87 13.45
N SER A 214 3.36 27.95 13.17
CA SER A 214 3.95 27.74 11.84
C SER A 214 2.93 27.22 10.80
N PHE A 215 1.79 26.68 11.26
CA PHE A 215 0.70 26.24 10.37
C PHE A 215 -0.27 27.38 10.00
N LYS A 216 0.02 28.63 10.39
CA LYS A 216 -0.77 29.82 10.02
C LYS A 216 -0.07 30.61 8.92
N LEU A 217 -0.25 30.17 7.68
CA LEU A 217 0.28 30.87 6.52
C LEU A 217 -0.53 32.14 6.22
N THR A 218 0.14 33.23 5.82
CA THR A 218 -0.45 34.51 5.39
C THR A 218 0.34 35.06 4.20
N ASP A 219 -0.26 35.93 3.38
CA ASP A 219 0.43 36.53 2.23
C ASP A 219 1.75 37.21 2.63
N ARG A 220 1.76 37.89 3.79
CA ARG A 220 2.98 38.50 4.34
C ARG A 220 4.07 37.48 4.64
N VAL A 221 3.73 36.40 5.35
CA VAL A 221 4.68 35.33 5.70
C VAL A 221 5.22 34.68 4.42
N ILE A 222 4.34 34.40 3.45
CA ILE A 222 4.74 33.84 2.16
C ILE A 222 5.72 34.77 1.44
N ALA A 223 5.39 36.06 1.33
CA ALA A 223 6.26 37.04 0.67
C ALA A 223 7.62 37.17 1.35
N GLU A 224 7.66 37.19 2.69
CA GLU A 224 8.90 37.23 3.47
C GLU A 224 9.74 35.95 3.24
N SER A 225 9.13 34.76 3.30
CA SER A 225 9.80 33.49 3.02
C SER A 225 10.33 33.39 1.59
N LEU A 226 9.54 33.79 0.59
CA LEU A 226 9.96 33.78 -0.82
C LEU A 226 11.14 34.73 -1.05
N LYS A 227 11.06 35.95 -0.49
CA LYS A 227 12.15 36.94 -0.60
C LYS A 227 13.46 36.42 -0.03
N LEU A 228 13.41 35.68 1.09
CA LEU A 228 14.61 35.20 1.78
C LEU A 228 15.18 33.91 1.19
N HIS A 229 14.31 32.98 0.75
CA HIS A 229 14.71 31.62 0.45
C HIS A 229 14.58 31.22 -1.03
N LEU A 230 13.68 31.85 -1.78
CA LEU A 230 13.43 31.47 -3.17
C LEU A 230 13.97 32.51 -4.16
N SER A 231 13.68 33.79 -3.92
CA SER A 231 14.11 34.90 -4.78
C SER A 231 15.62 34.96 -4.98
N PRO A 232 16.49 34.70 -3.99
CA PRO A 232 17.94 34.77 -4.22
C PRO A 232 18.45 33.71 -5.21
N ILE A 233 17.73 32.59 -5.34
CA ILE A 233 18.07 31.49 -6.26
C ILE A 233 17.49 31.76 -7.66
N LEU A 234 16.24 32.24 -7.73
CA LEU A 234 15.57 32.49 -9.01
C LEU A 234 15.96 33.81 -9.65
N PHE A 235 16.30 34.82 -8.87
CA PHE A 235 16.61 36.17 -9.32
C PHE A 235 17.90 36.64 -8.64
N PRO A 236 19.06 36.01 -8.94
CA PRO A 236 20.31 36.34 -8.29
C PRO A 236 20.71 37.79 -8.58
N SER A 237 21.21 38.47 -7.55
CA SER A 237 21.77 39.83 -7.60
C SER A 237 23.11 39.84 -6.89
N SER A 238 23.92 40.89 -7.08
CA SER A 238 25.22 41.01 -6.40
C SER A 238 25.12 40.99 -4.86
N ASP A 239 23.95 41.35 -4.32
CA ASP A 239 23.68 41.41 -2.88
C ASP A 239 22.90 40.18 -2.37
N SER A 240 22.69 39.16 -3.22
CA SER A 240 21.94 37.96 -2.85
C SER A 240 22.63 37.21 -1.70
N PRO A 241 21.91 36.84 -0.64
CA PRO A 241 22.51 36.11 0.48
C PRO A 241 22.88 34.67 0.06
N ILE A 242 24.12 34.26 0.35
CA ILE A 242 24.65 32.89 0.13
C ILE A 242 23.87 31.82 0.93
N ILE A 243 23.05 32.24 1.91
CA ILE A 243 22.25 31.35 2.76
C ILE A 243 21.37 30.41 1.93
N ALA A 244 20.67 30.91 0.90
CA ALA A 244 19.75 30.09 0.12
C ALA A 244 20.48 29.02 -0.71
N GLU A 245 21.63 29.37 -1.28
CA GLU A 245 22.51 28.43 -2.00
C GLU A 245 23.11 27.37 -1.07
N THR A 246 23.47 27.76 0.15
CA THR A 246 23.98 26.82 1.16
C THR A 246 22.89 25.83 1.58
N LEU A 247 21.67 26.32 1.78
CA LEU A 247 20.55 25.48 2.21
C LEU A 247 20.10 24.48 1.14
N ILE A 248 20.18 24.80 -0.17
CA ILE A 248 19.85 23.81 -1.21
C ILE A 248 20.89 22.69 -1.29
N PHE A 249 22.17 23.00 -1.07
CA PHE A 249 23.20 21.96 -0.94
C PHE A 249 22.94 21.07 0.27
N GLN A 250 22.72 21.68 1.45
CA GLN A 250 22.40 20.95 2.68
C GLN A 250 21.11 20.14 2.59
N PHE A 251 20.13 20.59 1.79
CA PHE A 251 18.89 19.86 1.56
C PHE A 251 19.15 18.59 0.74
N SER A 252 20.10 18.65 -0.20
CA SER A 252 20.55 17.48 -0.95
C SER A 252 21.20 16.45 -0.02
N GLU A 253 22.04 16.88 0.92
CA GLU A 253 22.63 16.00 1.95
C GLU A 253 21.56 15.38 2.87
N LEU A 254 20.54 16.18 3.25
CA LEU A 254 19.41 15.69 4.04
C LEU A 254 18.63 14.59 3.30
N ILE A 255 18.32 14.78 2.01
CA ILE A 255 17.66 13.76 1.19
C ILE A 255 18.55 12.51 1.09
N GLN A 256 19.84 12.66 0.81
CA GLN A 256 20.77 11.53 0.73
C GLN A 256 20.81 10.70 2.01
N ALA A 257 20.92 11.34 3.17
CA ALA A 257 20.93 10.63 4.45
C ALA A 257 19.58 9.96 4.78
N GLN A 258 18.47 10.59 4.40
CA GLN A 258 17.15 9.98 4.56
C GLN A 258 16.95 8.78 3.62
N VAL A 259 17.41 8.88 2.37
CA VAL A 259 17.41 7.77 1.41
C VAL A 259 18.28 6.63 1.94
N GLU A 260 19.50 6.92 2.40
CA GLU A 260 20.39 5.91 2.99
C GLU A 260 19.74 5.16 4.16
N LEU A 261 19.03 5.87 5.05
CA LEU A 261 18.29 5.23 6.13
C LEU A 261 17.15 4.35 5.60
N ASN A 262 16.38 4.84 4.62
CA ASN A 262 15.25 4.11 4.03
C ASN A 262 15.72 2.85 3.29
N GLU A 263 16.80 2.94 2.51
CA GLU A 263 17.41 1.83 1.78
C GLU A 263 18.03 0.82 2.74
N PHE A 264 18.72 1.26 3.79
CA PHE A 264 19.21 0.33 4.82
C PHE A 264 18.06 -0.44 5.50
N LEU A 265 16.95 0.23 5.81
CA LEU A 265 15.80 -0.44 6.40
C LEU A 265 15.16 -1.43 5.42
N SER A 266 15.03 -1.08 4.15
CA SER A 266 14.32 -1.90 3.15
C SER A 266 15.17 -2.99 2.50
N ARG A 267 16.45 -2.75 2.22
CA ARG A 267 17.38 -3.68 1.55
C ARG A 267 18.21 -4.52 2.51
N SER A 268 18.33 -4.12 3.78
CA SER A 268 19.15 -4.86 4.75
C SER A 268 18.32 -5.36 5.92
N VAL A 269 17.55 -4.49 6.59
CA VAL A 269 16.81 -4.91 7.79
C VAL A 269 15.61 -5.78 7.44
N VAL A 270 14.82 -5.44 6.43
CA VAL A 270 13.64 -6.23 6.04
C VAL A 270 14.02 -7.64 5.60
N PRO A 271 15.00 -7.86 4.69
CA PRO A 271 15.44 -9.22 4.35
C PRO A 271 16.04 -9.95 5.55
N PHE A 272 16.90 -9.29 6.33
CA PHE A 272 17.39 -9.88 7.59
C PHE A 272 16.25 -10.31 8.53
N CYS A 273 15.16 -9.55 8.60
CA CYS A 273 14.07 -9.83 9.53
C CYS A 273 13.09 -10.87 9.02
N PHE A 274 12.89 -11.02 7.70
CA PHE A 274 11.74 -11.76 7.18
C PHE A 274 12.05 -12.69 6.01
N ASP A 275 13.25 -12.61 5.42
CA ASP A 275 13.69 -13.53 4.38
C ASP A 275 14.50 -14.65 5.02
N ASP A 276 13.93 -15.85 5.05
CA ASP A 276 14.59 -17.03 5.60
C ASP A 276 15.61 -17.66 4.64
N GLU A 277 15.62 -17.26 3.36
CA GLU A 277 16.59 -17.69 2.34
C GLU A 277 17.87 -16.83 2.38
N GLU A 278 17.80 -15.64 2.99
CA GLU A 278 18.95 -14.81 3.28
C GLU A 278 19.57 -15.12 4.65
N SER A 279 20.86 -15.46 4.65
CA SER A 279 21.63 -15.73 5.86
C SER A 279 22.74 -14.69 6.05
N TYR A 280 22.71 -14.03 7.21
CA TYR A 280 23.68 -13.02 7.62
C TYR A 280 24.61 -13.59 8.69
N PHE A 281 25.91 -13.38 8.52
CA PHE A 281 26.93 -13.85 9.46
C PHE A 281 28.10 -12.87 9.55
N LEU A 282 28.95 -13.08 10.55
CA LEU A 282 30.15 -12.28 10.73
C LEU A 282 31.38 -13.00 10.17
N ASN A 283 32.10 -12.33 9.29
CA ASN A 283 33.42 -12.72 8.82
C ASN A 283 34.45 -11.77 9.46
N GLY A 284 35.03 -12.20 10.59
CA GLY A 284 35.77 -11.31 11.47
C GLY A 284 34.85 -10.24 12.07
N ASN A 285 35.10 -8.97 11.77
CA ASN A 285 34.27 -7.82 12.20
C ASN A 285 33.33 -7.31 11.11
N GLN A 286 33.32 -7.95 9.93
CA GLN A 286 32.49 -7.55 8.79
C GLN A 286 31.22 -8.39 8.75
N LEU A 287 30.10 -7.73 8.46
CA LEU A 287 28.82 -8.40 8.20
C LEU A 287 28.80 -8.86 6.74
N ASP A 288 28.76 -10.18 6.54
CA ASP A 288 28.61 -10.81 5.24
C ASP A 288 27.22 -11.44 5.11
N ARG A 289 26.78 -11.64 3.86
CA ARG A 289 25.50 -12.27 3.52
C ARG A 289 25.68 -13.39 2.50
N THR A 290 24.80 -14.38 2.58
CA THR A 290 24.63 -15.44 1.57
C THR A 290 23.16 -15.54 1.21
N VAL A 291 22.87 -15.67 -0.09
CA VAL A 291 21.52 -15.85 -0.65
C VAL A 291 21.48 -17.28 -1.17
N LEU A 292 20.59 -18.11 -0.63
CA LEU A 292 20.54 -19.55 -0.94
C LEU A 292 19.77 -19.84 -2.23
N ASP A 293 18.73 -19.06 -2.53
CA ASP A 293 17.98 -19.01 -3.79
C ASP A 293 17.24 -17.66 -3.84
N ASN A 294 17.06 -17.04 -5.01
CA ASN A 294 16.50 -15.68 -5.14
C ASN A 294 14.99 -15.68 -5.46
N VAL A 295 14.27 -16.73 -5.05
CA VAL A 295 12.88 -17.02 -5.50
C VAL A 295 11.91 -15.96 -4.99
N VAL A 296 11.99 -15.58 -3.72
CA VAL A 296 11.10 -14.56 -3.11
C VAL A 296 11.20 -13.19 -3.82
N ASN A 297 12.40 -12.83 -4.31
CA ASN A 297 12.58 -11.59 -5.07
C ASN A 297 11.96 -11.68 -6.47
N GLN A 298 12.03 -12.84 -7.13
CA GLN A 298 11.44 -13.05 -8.45
C GLN A 298 9.90 -12.95 -8.43
N GLU A 299 9.24 -13.52 -7.40
CA GLU A 299 7.78 -13.42 -7.22
C GLU A 299 7.34 -11.99 -6.93
N TRP A 300 8.12 -11.26 -6.12
CA TRP A 300 7.87 -9.84 -5.85
C TRP A 300 7.96 -8.99 -7.12
N GLU A 301 8.97 -9.20 -7.95
CA GLU A 301 9.14 -8.51 -9.22
C GLU A 301 8.02 -8.86 -10.21
N LEU A 302 7.63 -10.14 -10.30
CA LEU A 302 6.52 -10.59 -11.14
C LEU A 302 5.21 -9.90 -10.77
N ASN A 303 4.92 -9.74 -9.48
CA ASN A 303 3.74 -9.00 -9.03
C ASN A 303 3.78 -7.52 -9.44
N GLY A 304 4.98 -6.92 -9.52
CA GLY A 304 5.18 -5.58 -10.08
C GLY A 304 4.87 -5.50 -11.56
N GLU A 305 5.30 -6.50 -12.34
CA GLU A 305 5.00 -6.59 -13.78
C GLU A 305 3.49 -6.79 -14.04
N LYS A 306 2.82 -7.64 -13.27
CA LYS A 306 1.35 -7.80 -13.32
C LYS A 306 0.62 -6.47 -13.07
N LEU A 307 1.08 -5.68 -12.10
CA LEU A 307 0.51 -4.35 -11.82
C LEU A 307 0.67 -3.40 -13.01
N ASN A 308 1.81 -3.40 -13.71
CA ASN A 308 2.02 -2.59 -14.91
C ASN A 308 1.04 -2.96 -16.03
N LEU A 309 0.80 -4.26 -16.25
CA LEU A 309 -0.20 -4.72 -17.24
C LEU A 309 -1.62 -4.29 -16.88
N LEU A 310 -1.96 -4.33 -15.60
CA LEU A 310 -3.28 -3.88 -15.11
C LEU A 310 -3.49 -2.38 -15.30
N GLU A 311 -2.45 -1.56 -15.22
CA GLU A 311 -2.57 -0.14 -15.56
C GLU A 311 -2.98 0.06 -17.03
N GLY A 312 -2.41 -0.71 -17.95
CA GLY A 312 -2.82 -0.72 -19.36
C GLY A 312 -4.24 -1.23 -19.56
N TYR A 313 -4.64 -2.28 -18.84
CA TYR A 313 -6.00 -2.80 -18.85
C TYR A 313 -7.04 -1.73 -18.52
N TRP A 314 -6.85 -1.00 -17.41
CA TRP A 314 -7.79 0.04 -17.01
C TRP A 314 -7.77 1.25 -17.94
N LEU A 315 -6.62 1.59 -18.53
CA LEU A 315 -6.54 2.63 -19.55
C LEU A 315 -7.37 2.28 -20.79
N ASN A 316 -7.24 1.05 -21.29
CA ASN A 316 -7.99 0.55 -22.46
C ASN A 316 -9.50 0.51 -22.19
N ARG A 317 -9.91 0.06 -21.01
CA ARG A 317 -11.32 0.12 -20.56
C ARG A 317 -11.82 1.56 -20.48
N GLY A 318 -11.03 2.48 -19.92
CA GLY A 318 -11.35 3.90 -19.86
C GLY A 318 -11.50 4.53 -21.25
N LEU A 319 -10.68 4.14 -22.22
CA LEU A 319 -10.76 4.62 -23.60
C LEU A 319 -12.06 4.16 -24.28
N LYS A 320 -12.43 2.88 -24.10
CA LYS A 320 -13.69 2.34 -24.62
C LYS A 320 -14.90 3.11 -24.08
N ASP A 321 -14.92 3.38 -22.77
CA ASP A 321 -16.00 4.15 -22.14
C ASP A 321 -16.01 5.62 -22.59
N PHE A 322 -14.83 6.21 -22.76
CA PHE A 322 -14.68 7.57 -23.29
C PHE A 322 -15.31 7.71 -24.68
N ILE A 323 -15.00 6.78 -25.59
CA ILE A 323 -15.59 6.75 -26.95
C ILE A 323 -17.10 6.54 -26.87
N LYS A 324 -17.55 5.55 -26.09
CA LYS A 324 -18.98 5.21 -25.94
C LYS A 324 -19.81 6.37 -25.37
N SER A 325 -19.22 7.20 -24.52
CA SER A 325 -19.87 8.38 -23.96
C SER A 325 -20.08 9.53 -24.97
N GLY A 326 -19.46 9.46 -26.15
CA GLY A 326 -19.48 10.53 -27.16
C GLY A 326 -18.53 11.70 -26.83
N MET A 327 -17.77 11.62 -25.74
CA MET A 327 -16.83 12.67 -25.33
C MET A 327 -15.64 12.81 -26.29
N ALA A 328 -15.33 11.78 -27.08
CA ALA A 328 -14.29 11.83 -28.10
C ALA A 328 -14.53 12.92 -29.16
N GLU A 329 -15.79 13.24 -29.44
CA GLU A 329 -16.18 14.26 -30.42
C GLU A 329 -16.34 15.66 -29.78
N GLN A 330 -16.24 15.76 -28.46
CA GLN A 330 -16.46 16.99 -27.73
C GLN A 330 -15.14 17.69 -27.38
N LYS A 331 -15.13 19.01 -27.51
CA LYS A 331 -14.01 19.83 -27.04
C LYS A 331 -14.00 19.89 -25.51
N ILE A 332 -12.90 19.47 -24.89
CA ILE A 332 -12.71 19.47 -23.43
C ILE A 332 -11.71 20.57 -23.05
N GLY A 333 -12.19 21.64 -22.43
CA GLY A 333 -11.36 22.79 -22.05
C GLY A 333 -10.97 23.69 -23.23
N SER A 334 -9.85 24.40 -23.11
CA SER A 334 -9.35 25.26 -24.19
C SER A 334 -8.76 24.45 -25.34
N LYS A 335 -8.51 25.09 -26.49
CA LYS A 335 -7.92 24.41 -27.65
C LYS A 335 -6.57 23.79 -27.31
N ASP A 336 -5.74 24.53 -26.59
CA ASP A 336 -4.38 24.11 -26.27
C ASP A 336 -4.33 22.96 -25.25
N TYR A 337 -5.42 22.75 -24.52
CA TYR A 337 -5.52 21.72 -23.47
C TYR A 337 -6.36 20.51 -23.89
N HIS A 338 -6.96 20.54 -25.07
CA HIS A 338 -7.98 19.56 -25.44
C HIS A 338 -7.49 18.12 -25.37
N GLU A 339 -6.37 17.80 -26.02
CA GLU A 339 -5.82 16.43 -26.10
C GLU A 339 -5.36 15.92 -24.73
N LEU A 340 -4.69 16.78 -23.94
CA LEU A 340 -4.27 16.47 -22.58
C LEU A 340 -5.47 16.20 -21.67
N ASN A 341 -6.54 17.00 -21.81
CA ASN A 341 -7.77 16.81 -21.06
C ASN A 341 -8.52 15.54 -21.47
N GLN A 342 -8.47 15.13 -22.75
CA GLN A 342 -9.03 13.84 -23.17
C GLN A 342 -8.27 12.69 -22.51
N THR A 343 -6.94 12.74 -22.49
CA THR A 343 -6.11 11.74 -21.81
C THR A 343 -6.43 11.67 -20.31
N ALA A 344 -6.53 12.83 -19.65
CA ALA A 344 -6.93 12.93 -18.25
C ALA A 344 -8.31 12.31 -17.99
N TYR A 345 -9.28 12.54 -18.88
CA TYR A 345 -10.62 11.99 -18.79
C TYR A 345 -10.62 10.46 -18.93
N ILE A 346 -9.89 9.93 -19.90
CA ILE A 346 -9.74 8.48 -20.14
C ILE A 346 -9.16 7.79 -18.90
N LYS A 347 -8.07 8.35 -18.32
CA LYS A 347 -7.46 7.81 -17.10
C LYS A 347 -8.40 7.86 -15.89
N ALA A 348 -9.15 8.95 -15.75
CA ALA A 348 -10.14 9.09 -14.69
C ALA A 348 -11.28 8.07 -14.83
N LEU A 349 -11.74 7.78 -16.06
CA LEU A 349 -12.73 6.74 -16.32
C LEU A 349 -12.19 5.36 -15.95
N GLY A 350 -10.98 5.01 -16.40
CA GLY A 350 -10.34 3.73 -16.05
C GLY A 350 -10.20 3.54 -14.54
N SER A 351 -9.76 4.58 -13.83
CA SER A 351 -9.64 4.57 -12.37
C SER A 351 -11.00 4.46 -11.66
N ALA A 352 -12.04 5.13 -12.20
CA ALA A 352 -13.39 5.06 -11.64
C ALA A 352 -13.99 3.65 -11.84
N LEU A 353 -13.77 3.03 -13.00
CA LEU A 353 -14.14 1.65 -13.28
C LEU A 353 -13.44 0.70 -12.31
N GLN A 354 -12.13 0.86 -12.09
CA GLN A 354 -11.39 0.03 -11.13
C GLN A 354 -11.95 0.15 -9.70
N LEU A 355 -12.13 1.39 -9.20
CA LEU A 355 -12.68 1.61 -7.85
C LEU A 355 -14.09 1.03 -7.71
N SER A 356 -14.91 1.14 -8.75
CA SER A 356 -16.21 0.50 -8.81
C SER A 356 -16.06 -1.02 -8.81
N GLU A 357 -15.57 -1.61 -9.90
CA GLU A 357 -15.65 -3.06 -10.14
C GLU A 357 -14.87 -3.86 -9.11
N ILE A 358 -13.69 -3.40 -8.69
CA ILE A 358 -12.78 -4.16 -7.82
C ILE A 358 -12.96 -3.80 -6.35
N TYR A 359 -13.18 -2.52 -6.07
CA TYR A 359 -13.25 -2.03 -4.70
C TYR A 359 -14.67 -1.72 -4.24
N GLY A 360 -15.72 -1.99 -5.03
CA GLY A 360 -17.09 -1.78 -4.59
C GLY A 360 -17.42 -0.31 -4.25
N VAL A 361 -16.60 0.64 -4.71
CA VAL A 361 -16.81 2.07 -4.43
C VAL A 361 -18.01 2.55 -5.23
N ASP A 362 -18.86 3.36 -4.60
CA ASP A 362 -20.02 3.95 -5.24
C ASP A 362 -19.64 5.26 -5.95
N LYS A 363 -20.57 5.84 -6.73
CA LYS A 363 -20.36 7.11 -7.43
C LYS A 363 -20.02 8.26 -6.49
N THR A 364 -20.42 8.18 -5.23
CA THR A 364 -20.12 9.20 -4.22
C THR A 364 -19.54 8.58 -2.96
N VAL A 365 -18.61 9.28 -2.32
CA VAL A 365 -18.01 8.90 -1.04
C VAL A 365 -17.99 10.07 -0.06
N SER A 366 -18.14 9.78 1.24
CA SER A 366 -17.97 10.78 2.28
C SER A 366 -16.49 11.13 2.47
N THR A 367 -16.19 12.41 2.61
CA THR A 367 -14.88 12.93 2.99
C THR A 367 -14.74 13.03 4.51
N ASP A 368 -13.52 13.30 5.00
CA ASP A 368 -13.26 13.42 6.44
C ASP A 368 -14.05 14.54 7.12
N ASN A 369 -14.37 15.60 6.38
CA ASN A 369 -15.17 16.72 6.87
C ASN A 369 -16.68 16.51 6.67
N GLY A 370 -17.10 15.30 6.29
CA GLY A 370 -18.51 14.91 6.13
C GLY A 370 -19.17 15.45 4.87
N MET A 371 -18.39 15.93 3.89
CA MET A 371 -18.90 16.27 2.56
C MET A 371 -19.02 15.01 1.71
N ASN A 372 -19.86 15.05 0.68
CA ASN A 372 -19.91 13.99 -0.32
C ASN A 372 -19.19 14.46 -1.58
N VAL A 373 -18.23 13.67 -2.05
CA VAL A 373 -17.53 13.91 -3.30
C VAL A 373 -17.95 12.88 -4.34
N GLU A 374 -18.18 13.32 -5.56
CA GLU A 374 -18.40 12.42 -6.70
C GLU A 374 -17.02 11.89 -7.16
N VAL A 375 -16.90 10.57 -7.22
CA VAL A 375 -15.61 9.87 -7.33
C VAL A 375 -14.97 10.13 -8.68
N PHE A 376 -15.74 10.12 -9.77
CA PHE A 376 -15.19 10.41 -11.10
C PHE A 376 -14.67 11.85 -11.19
N GLN A 377 -15.39 12.84 -10.68
CA GLN A 377 -14.95 14.23 -10.63
C GLN A 377 -13.71 14.42 -9.74
N ALA A 378 -13.61 13.71 -8.62
CA ALA A 378 -12.40 13.71 -7.81
C ALA A 378 -11.19 13.19 -8.60
N LEU A 379 -11.32 12.03 -9.24
CA LEU A 379 -10.27 11.44 -10.09
C LEU A 379 -9.89 12.36 -11.25
N LEU A 380 -10.89 12.85 -11.98
CA LEU A 380 -10.70 13.76 -13.11
C LEU A 380 -9.97 15.03 -12.67
N SER A 381 -10.31 15.62 -11.52
CA SER A 381 -9.63 16.81 -11.03
C SER A 381 -8.14 16.59 -10.78
N LEU A 382 -7.75 15.39 -10.31
CA LEU A 382 -6.35 15.06 -10.07
C LEU A 382 -5.60 14.85 -11.38
N GLU A 383 -6.20 14.17 -12.35
CA GLU A 383 -5.65 14.01 -13.70
C GLU A 383 -5.53 15.34 -14.46
N LEU A 384 -6.51 16.25 -14.32
CA LEU A 384 -6.44 17.59 -14.89
C LEU A 384 -5.33 18.44 -14.24
N MET A 385 -5.12 18.31 -12.93
CA MET A 385 -3.96 18.92 -12.28
C MET A 385 -2.65 18.34 -12.81
N LEU A 386 -2.56 17.02 -12.97
CA LEU A 386 -1.39 16.34 -13.53
C LEU A 386 -1.07 16.86 -14.94
N ALA A 387 -2.07 16.98 -15.81
CA ALA A 387 -1.94 17.55 -17.15
C ALA A 387 -1.46 19.01 -17.11
N PHE A 388 -2.06 19.82 -16.24
CA PHE A 388 -1.67 21.23 -16.07
C PHE A 388 -0.23 21.39 -15.59
N TYR A 389 0.18 20.66 -14.56
CA TYR A 389 1.54 20.78 -14.03
C TYR A 389 2.61 20.22 -14.98
N ASN A 390 2.30 19.17 -15.73
CA ASN A 390 3.19 18.69 -16.78
C ASN A 390 3.38 19.75 -17.87
N LYS A 391 2.30 20.28 -18.43
CA LYS A 391 2.35 21.26 -19.52
C LYS A 391 2.96 22.60 -19.10
N ASP A 392 2.45 23.20 -18.03
CA ASP A 392 2.77 24.61 -17.71
C ASP A 392 3.98 24.77 -16.78
N TYR A 393 4.50 23.69 -16.21
CA TYR A 393 5.68 23.74 -15.33
C TYR A 393 6.80 22.84 -15.84
N THR A 394 6.56 21.54 -15.98
CA THR A 394 7.62 20.57 -16.32
C THR A 394 8.12 20.76 -17.75
N GLU A 395 7.23 20.78 -18.74
CA GLU A 395 7.61 20.99 -20.15
C GLU A 395 8.20 22.38 -20.38
N VAL A 396 7.62 23.42 -19.77
CA VAL A 396 8.18 24.78 -19.82
C VAL A 396 9.57 24.81 -19.22
N PHE A 397 9.79 24.20 -18.05
CA PHE A 397 11.11 24.12 -17.43
C PHE A 397 12.13 23.45 -18.36
N PHE A 398 11.80 22.30 -18.98
CA PHE A 398 12.72 21.64 -19.90
C PHE A 398 13.03 22.50 -21.13
N ARG A 399 12.01 23.13 -21.73
CA ARG A 399 12.21 24.06 -22.86
C ARG A 399 13.11 25.24 -22.49
N GLU A 400 12.90 25.86 -21.33
CA GLU A 400 13.74 26.99 -20.90
C GLU A 400 15.13 26.52 -20.45
N TYR A 401 15.28 25.27 -20.01
CA TYR A 401 16.58 24.67 -19.73
C TYR A 401 17.40 24.48 -21.01
N GLU A 402 16.78 24.02 -22.12
CA GLU A 402 17.44 23.95 -23.43
C GLU A 402 17.99 25.31 -23.89
N ASN A 403 17.29 26.41 -23.57
CA ASN A 403 17.70 27.77 -23.92
C ASN A 403 18.80 28.33 -23.00
N THR A 404 18.72 28.04 -21.70
CA THR A 404 19.58 28.69 -20.68
C THR A 404 20.80 27.85 -20.30
N GLY A 405 20.75 26.53 -20.49
CA GLY A 405 21.77 25.57 -20.04
C GLY A 405 21.93 25.49 -18.51
N GLN A 406 21.08 26.17 -17.74
CA GLN A 406 21.16 26.28 -16.28
C GLN A 406 19.78 26.11 -15.66
N TRP A 407 19.63 25.18 -14.71
CA TRP A 407 18.33 24.89 -14.10
C TRP A 407 17.76 26.11 -13.35
N GLN A 408 18.62 26.95 -12.75
CA GLN A 408 18.18 28.21 -12.13
C GLN A 408 17.56 29.14 -13.17
N GLY A 409 18.25 29.34 -14.30
CA GLY A 409 17.78 30.19 -15.40
C GLY A 409 16.45 29.71 -15.98
N ALA A 410 16.28 28.40 -16.13
CA ALA A 410 15.02 27.81 -16.56
C ALA A 410 13.87 28.13 -15.58
N LEU A 411 14.11 28.00 -14.27
CA LEU A 411 13.12 28.37 -13.24
C LEU A 411 12.87 29.88 -13.18
N THR A 412 13.88 30.71 -13.42
CA THR A 412 13.73 32.17 -13.58
C THR A 412 12.74 32.46 -14.69
N MET A 413 12.94 31.87 -15.86
CA MET A 413 12.08 32.09 -17.04
C MET A 413 10.67 31.57 -16.82
N LEU A 414 10.52 30.39 -16.18
CA LEU A 414 9.21 29.87 -15.78
C LEU A 414 8.47 30.86 -14.86
N ALA A 415 9.13 31.35 -13.80
CA ALA A 415 8.54 32.30 -12.87
C ALA A 415 8.21 33.65 -13.53
N MET A 416 9.13 34.20 -14.33
CA MET A 416 8.90 35.44 -15.08
C MET A 416 7.76 35.30 -16.08
N GLY A 417 7.66 34.17 -16.78
CA GLY A 417 6.55 33.90 -17.69
C GLY A 417 5.19 34.01 -17.00
N GLY A 418 5.08 33.49 -15.78
CA GLY A 418 3.86 33.65 -14.97
C GLY A 418 3.58 35.09 -14.54
N LEU A 419 4.62 35.86 -14.21
CA LEU A 419 4.50 37.27 -13.85
C LEU A 419 4.19 38.17 -15.05
N LEU A 420 4.53 37.75 -16.27
CA LEU A 420 4.29 38.49 -17.51
C LEU A 420 3.00 38.06 -18.22
N ASP A 421 2.41 36.93 -17.84
CA ASP A 421 1.13 36.48 -18.35
C ASP A 421 0.00 37.43 -17.91
N THR A 422 -0.42 38.28 -18.84
CA THR A 422 -1.46 39.29 -18.64
C THR A 422 -2.82 38.87 -19.19
N ASN A 423 -2.95 37.63 -19.72
CA ASN A 423 -4.14 37.18 -20.44
C ASN A 423 -5.43 37.24 -19.60
N ASN A 424 -5.32 37.25 -18.27
CA ASN A 424 -6.45 37.31 -17.34
C ASN A 424 -6.43 38.51 -16.38
N ASN A 425 -5.64 39.56 -16.64
CA ASN A 425 -5.41 40.70 -15.72
C ASN A 425 -4.92 40.30 -14.30
N GLU A 426 -4.44 39.08 -14.13
CA GLU A 426 -3.91 38.52 -12.88
C GLU A 426 -2.61 37.76 -13.16
N PHE A 427 -1.62 37.95 -12.29
CA PHE A 427 -0.36 37.20 -12.35
C PHE A 427 -0.61 35.70 -12.16
N GLN A 428 0.08 34.87 -12.93
CA GLN A 428 0.06 33.42 -12.76
C GLN A 428 1.19 32.98 -11.84
N ASN A 429 0.87 32.20 -10.80
CA ASN A 429 1.87 31.66 -9.88
C ASN A 429 2.66 30.52 -10.54
N ARG A 430 3.71 30.85 -11.31
CA ARG A 430 4.63 29.90 -11.96
C ARG A 430 5.94 29.70 -11.19
N PHE A 431 5.90 29.81 -9.86
CA PHE A 431 7.05 29.48 -9.04
C PHE A 431 7.21 27.95 -8.91
N PRO A 432 8.42 27.45 -8.57
CA PRO A 432 8.62 26.03 -8.30
C PRO A 432 7.80 25.54 -7.11
N ILE A 433 7.25 26.40 -6.26
CA ILE A 433 6.22 26.05 -5.27
C ILE A 433 4.98 26.90 -5.55
N THR A 434 3.79 26.31 -5.45
CA THR A 434 2.54 27.03 -5.70
C THR A 434 1.71 27.14 -4.44
N TRP A 435 1.06 28.28 -4.25
CA TRP A 435 0.13 28.52 -3.15
C TRP A 435 -1.07 29.32 -3.64
N LEU A 436 -2.23 29.09 -3.04
CA LEU A 436 -3.43 29.86 -3.29
C LEU A 436 -4.33 29.84 -2.05
N ASN A 437 -5.05 30.93 -1.78
CA ASN A 437 -6.06 30.91 -0.72
C ASN A 437 -7.09 29.81 -1.00
N TRP A 438 -7.49 29.07 0.02
CA TRP A 438 -8.38 27.92 -0.09
C TRP A 438 -9.69 28.24 -0.83
N LYS A 439 -10.29 29.40 -0.52
CA LYS A 439 -11.54 29.83 -1.17
C LYS A 439 -11.35 30.20 -2.63
N GLN A 440 -10.20 30.77 -2.98
CA GLN A 440 -9.84 31.06 -4.37
C GLN A 440 -9.54 29.77 -5.12
N LYS A 441 -8.81 28.83 -4.50
CA LYS A 441 -8.55 27.50 -5.09
C LYS A 441 -9.85 26.77 -5.41
N ALA A 442 -10.82 26.78 -4.50
CA ALA A 442 -12.14 26.18 -4.74
C ALA A 442 -12.84 26.83 -5.95
N LYS A 443 -12.81 28.16 -6.05
CA LYS A 443 -13.37 28.90 -7.21
C LYS A 443 -12.69 28.54 -8.52
N ASN A 444 -11.36 28.40 -8.53
CA ASN A 444 -10.58 28.13 -9.74
C ASN A 444 -10.87 26.76 -10.34
N ILE A 445 -11.33 25.80 -9.53
CA ILE A 445 -11.64 24.45 -10.01
C ILE A 445 -13.13 24.21 -10.23
N VAL A 446 -14.00 25.22 -10.09
CA VAL A 446 -15.45 25.08 -10.36
C VAL A 446 -15.70 24.55 -11.76
N GLY A 447 -14.94 25.01 -12.76
CA GLY A 447 -15.05 24.53 -14.13
C GLY A 447 -14.75 23.03 -14.30
N TRP A 448 -14.04 22.40 -13.37
CA TRP A 448 -13.74 20.97 -13.40
C TRP A 448 -14.87 20.11 -12.82
N THR A 449 -15.88 20.74 -12.23
CA THR A 449 -17.05 20.09 -11.64
C THR A 449 -18.28 20.13 -12.56
N VAL A 450 -18.08 20.51 -13.82
CA VAL A 450 -19.14 20.53 -14.83
C VAL A 450 -19.66 19.11 -15.04
N SER A 451 -20.98 18.95 -15.00
CA SER A 451 -21.70 17.71 -15.24
C SER A 451 -23.13 18.00 -15.67
N ASP A 452 -23.90 16.97 -16.01
CA ASP A 452 -25.33 17.11 -16.33
C ASP A 452 -26.12 17.75 -15.18
N VAL A 453 -25.74 17.45 -13.93
CA VAL A 453 -26.37 18.04 -12.73
C VAL A 453 -25.90 19.48 -12.50
N PHE A 454 -24.63 19.77 -12.79
CA PHE A 454 -24.02 21.08 -12.62
C PHE A 454 -23.40 21.58 -13.93
N PRO A 455 -24.19 22.02 -14.92
CA PRO A 455 -23.69 22.37 -16.26
C PRO A 455 -22.75 23.58 -16.26
N LYS A 456 -22.73 24.37 -15.18
CA LYS A 456 -21.82 25.51 -14.98
C LYS A 456 -20.77 25.25 -13.88
N GLY A 457 -20.67 24.01 -13.42
CA GLY A 457 -19.92 23.64 -12.23
C GLY A 457 -20.61 24.04 -10.93
N ASN A 458 -20.04 23.59 -9.81
CA ASN A 458 -20.58 23.81 -8.47
C ASN A 458 -19.44 24.05 -7.46
N LEU A 459 -19.54 25.15 -6.71
CA LEU A 459 -18.52 25.51 -5.71
C LEU A 459 -18.41 24.50 -4.57
N LYS A 460 -19.52 23.92 -4.11
CA LYS A 460 -19.49 22.90 -3.05
C LYS A 460 -18.87 21.59 -3.53
N ALA A 461 -19.12 21.22 -4.79
CA ALA A 461 -18.44 20.07 -5.40
C ALA A 461 -16.93 20.31 -5.46
N ALA A 462 -16.50 21.51 -5.86
CA ALA A 462 -15.09 21.90 -5.84
C ALA A 462 -14.48 21.86 -4.43
N GLU A 463 -15.18 22.38 -3.42
CA GLU A 463 -14.75 22.28 -2.01
C GLU A 463 -14.62 20.82 -1.55
N SER A 464 -15.53 19.94 -1.96
CA SER A 464 -15.52 18.51 -1.64
C SER A 464 -14.34 17.79 -2.28
N ILE A 465 -14.02 18.13 -3.53
CA ILE A 465 -12.82 17.63 -4.23
C ILE A 465 -11.54 18.05 -3.53
N LEU A 466 -11.41 19.32 -3.16
CA LEU A 466 -10.24 19.79 -2.44
C LEU A 466 -10.08 19.07 -1.11
N ASP A 467 -11.18 18.87 -0.38
CA ASP A 467 -11.16 18.15 0.88
C ASP A 467 -10.66 16.72 0.71
N PHE A 468 -11.18 16.01 -0.30
CA PHE A 468 -10.82 14.63 -0.61
C PHE A 468 -9.31 14.44 -0.87
N TRP A 469 -8.69 15.37 -1.61
CA TRP A 469 -7.27 15.30 -1.97
C TRP A 469 -6.33 16.02 -1.01
N SER A 470 -6.85 16.57 0.10
CA SER A 470 -6.05 17.44 0.95
C SER A 470 -5.48 16.80 2.20
N LEU A 471 -4.23 17.14 2.46
CA LEU A 471 -3.53 16.83 3.69
C LEU A 471 -3.43 18.10 4.55
N ASP A 472 -4.23 18.17 5.62
CA ASP A 472 -4.18 19.27 6.58
C ASP A 472 -3.01 19.07 7.54
N PHE A 473 -1.96 19.88 7.38
CA PHE A 473 -0.71 19.73 8.12
C PHE A 473 -0.88 19.97 9.63
N LYS A 474 -1.87 20.80 10.03
CA LYS A 474 -2.15 21.01 11.45
C LYS A 474 -2.80 19.76 12.05
N ARG A 475 -3.77 19.17 11.35
CA ARG A 475 -4.37 17.89 11.78
C ARG A 475 -3.31 16.79 11.81
N TRP A 476 -2.48 16.72 10.77
CA TRP A 476 -1.45 15.70 10.63
C TRP A 476 -0.40 15.77 11.74
N SER A 477 0.04 16.99 12.11
CA SER A 477 0.91 17.23 13.26
C SER A 477 0.32 16.68 14.57
N ASN A 478 -0.98 16.90 14.81
CA ASN A 478 -1.63 16.39 16.02
C ASN A 478 -1.69 14.85 16.04
N GLU A 479 -1.90 14.21 14.89
CA GLU A 479 -1.95 12.75 14.78
C GLU A 479 -0.57 12.10 14.99
N LEU A 480 0.50 12.73 14.48
CA LEU A 480 1.89 12.31 14.70
C LEU A 480 2.30 12.36 16.18
N GLN A 481 1.93 13.43 16.88
CA GLN A 481 2.24 13.59 18.31
C GLN A 481 1.49 12.56 19.19
N ASN A 482 0.32 12.11 18.76
CA ASN A 482 -0.47 11.07 19.45
C ASN A 482 -0.01 9.63 19.12
N SER A 483 1.14 9.45 18.45
CA SER A 483 1.72 8.14 18.08
C SER A 483 0.82 7.25 17.20
N ASN A 484 -0.15 7.83 16.50
CA ASN A 484 -1.06 7.06 15.62
C ASN A 484 -0.52 6.96 14.19
N ARG A 485 0.77 6.61 14.04
CA ARG A 485 1.49 6.66 12.76
C ARG A 485 0.95 5.72 11.69
N LEU A 486 0.31 4.61 12.10
CA LEU A 486 -0.25 3.60 11.19
C LEU A 486 -1.46 4.08 10.37
N LYS A 487 -1.98 5.28 10.66
CA LYS A 487 -3.15 5.86 9.99
C LYS A 487 -2.85 7.12 9.19
N LEU A 488 -1.58 7.38 8.88
CA LEU A 488 -1.19 8.61 8.20
C LEU A 488 -1.06 8.39 6.68
N PRO A 489 -1.59 9.31 5.85
CA PRO A 489 -1.47 9.21 4.41
C PRO A 489 -0.03 9.53 3.98
N GLU A 490 0.40 8.95 2.87
CA GLU A 490 1.65 9.38 2.21
C GLU A 490 1.42 10.74 1.53
N LEU A 491 2.48 11.52 1.31
CA LEU A 491 2.36 12.83 0.65
C LEU A 491 1.69 12.74 -0.72
N THR A 492 1.97 11.67 -1.47
CA THR A 492 1.40 11.44 -2.80
C THR A 492 -0.08 11.09 -2.75
N GLU A 493 -0.58 10.44 -1.70
CA GLU A 493 -1.99 10.04 -1.62
C GLU A 493 -2.93 11.25 -1.46
N ARG A 494 -2.41 12.35 -0.88
CA ARG A 494 -3.13 13.63 -0.69
C ARG A 494 -2.22 14.82 -1.01
N PRO A 495 -2.01 15.10 -2.31
CA PRO A 495 -0.94 15.99 -2.76
C PRO A 495 -1.30 17.49 -2.67
N ILE A 496 -2.47 17.84 -2.12
CA ILE A 496 -2.87 19.22 -1.82
C ILE A 496 -2.61 19.52 -0.35
N PHE A 497 -1.56 20.27 -0.04
CA PHE A 497 -1.20 20.55 1.35
C PHE A 497 -1.96 21.76 1.88
N LYS A 498 -2.80 21.55 2.89
CA LYS A 498 -3.52 22.64 3.53
C LYS A 498 -2.70 23.16 4.72
N ILE A 499 -2.25 24.41 4.59
CA ILE A 499 -1.48 25.13 5.62
C ILE A 499 -2.26 26.39 6.00
N GLY A 500 -3.06 26.28 7.07
CA GLY A 500 -3.99 27.33 7.47
C GLY A 500 -5.08 27.53 6.41
N ASN A 501 -5.16 28.75 5.86
CA ASN A 501 -6.14 29.10 4.82
C ASN A 501 -5.58 28.96 3.38
N TYR A 502 -4.42 28.32 3.21
CA TYR A 502 -3.76 28.19 1.91
C TYR A 502 -3.68 26.72 1.49
N SER A 503 -3.91 26.50 0.21
CA SER A 503 -3.52 25.29 -0.51
C SER A 503 -2.10 25.50 -1.01
N VAL A 504 -1.17 24.62 -0.66
CA VAL A 504 0.21 24.58 -1.14
C VAL A 504 0.42 23.31 -1.94
N GLN A 505 1.01 23.41 -3.12
CA GLN A 505 1.30 22.27 -3.99
C GLN A 505 2.71 22.38 -4.55
N LEU A 506 3.33 21.22 -4.76
CA LEU A 506 4.64 21.09 -5.37
C LEU A 506 4.47 20.65 -6.84
N PRO A 507 4.70 21.54 -7.83
CA PRO A 507 4.61 21.22 -9.26
C PRO A 507 5.22 19.89 -9.68
N TRP A 508 6.47 19.62 -9.30
CA TRP A 508 7.15 18.36 -9.64
C TRP A 508 6.46 17.12 -9.06
N MET A 509 5.93 17.22 -7.83
CA MET A 509 5.20 16.12 -7.19
C MET A 509 3.87 15.93 -7.89
N MET A 510 3.15 17.01 -8.17
CA MET A 510 1.89 16.98 -8.88
C MET A 510 2.04 16.38 -10.28
N ALA A 511 3.16 16.60 -10.96
CA ALA A 511 3.48 16.07 -12.28
C ALA A 511 3.78 14.54 -12.29
N CYS A 512 4.01 13.93 -11.13
CA CYS A 512 4.47 12.55 -10.98
C CYS A 512 3.52 11.69 -10.12
N GLN A 513 2.22 12.00 -10.09
CA GLN A 513 1.23 11.27 -9.28
C GLN A 513 0.80 9.94 -9.93
N LEU A 514 0.59 8.92 -9.10
CA LEU A 514 -0.09 7.66 -9.46
C LEU A 514 -1.54 7.72 -8.98
N THR A 515 -2.41 8.31 -9.80
CA THR A 515 -3.76 8.73 -9.41
C THR A 515 -4.65 7.60 -8.90
N ASN A 516 -4.66 6.46 -9.59
CA ASN A 516 -5.40 5.25 -9.22
C ASN A 516 -4.93 4.69 -7.86
N VAL A 517 -3.62 4.50 -7.68
CA VAL A 517 -3.02 4.00 -6.43
C VAL A 517 -3.31 4.95 -5.28
N ASN A 518 -3.15 6.26 -5.50
CA ASN A 518 -3.46 7.29 -4.52
C ASN A 518 -4.94 7.26 -4.10
N ALA A 519 -5.87 7.10 -5.05
CA ALA A 519 -7.30 7.01 -4.76
C ALA A 519 -7.64 5.75 -3.94
N ILE A 520 -7.13 4.59 -4.36
CA ILE A 520 -7.31 3.31 -3.65
C ILE A 520 -6.80 3.43 -2.21
N ASN A 521 -5.58 3.92 -2.03
CA ASN A 521 -4.99 4.01 -0.70
C ASN A 521 -5.65 5.08 0.17
N ASN A 522 -6.03 6.23 -0.40
CA ASN A 522 -6.80 7.23 0.33
C ASN A 522 -8.10 6.63 0.90
N LEU A 523 -8.80 5.81 0.11
CA LEU A 523 -10.07 5.17 0.51
C LEU A 523 -9.91 3.95 1.42
N ARG A 524 -8.92 3.08 1.16
CA ARG A 524 -8.78 1.77 1.83
C ARG A 524 -7.73 1.74 2.94
N ARG A 525 -6.69 2.57 2.87
CA ARG A 525 -5.64 2.67 3.90
C ARG A 525 -5.97 3.73 4.94
N PHE A 526 -6.22 4.95 4.47
CA PHE A 526 -6.41 6.11 5.34
C PHE A 526 -7.87 6.27 5.81
N ALA A 527 -8.82 6.36 4.88
CA ALA A 527 -10.24 6.55 5.18
C ALA A 527 -10.95 5.23 5.58
N ASN A 528 -10.24 4.33 6.27
CA ASN A 528 -10.69 2.99 6.60
C ASN A 528 -11.67 2.92 7.80
N SER A 529 -12.22 4.06 8.19
CA SER A 529 -13.26 4.18 9.22
C SER A 529 -14.57 4.76 8.68
N ARG A 530 -14.68 4.96 7.36
CA ARG A 530 -15.89 5.42 6.70
C ARG A 530 -17.04 4.43 6.91
N ALA A 531 -18.26 4.95 7.01
CA ALA A 531 -19.46 4.15 7.24
C ALA A 531 -19.77 3.24 6.04
N GLU A 532 -19.35 3.67 4.85
CA GLU A 532 -19.57 3.01 3.57
C GLU A 532 -18.71 1.76 3.39
N LEU A 533 -17.61 1.58 4.11
CA LEU A 533 -16.69 0.46 3.90
C LEU A 533 -17.38 -0.90 3.91
N LYS A 534 -18.33 -1.11 4.83
CA LYS A 534 -19.04 -2.38 4.93
C LYS A 534 -19.88 -2.63 3.67
N SER A 535 -20.60 -1.61 3.19
CA SER A 535 -21.40 -1.76 1.96
C SER A 535 -20.52 -1.82 0.72
N GLU A 536 -19.34 -1.18 0.72
CA GLU A 536 -18.32 -1.35 -0.32
C GLU A 536 -17.84 -2.79 -0.39
N THR A 537 -17.54 -3.44 0.74
CA THR A 537 -17.16 -4.86 0.77
C THR A 537 -18.26 -5.76 0.23
N SER A 538 -19.51 -5.57 0.67
CA SER A 538 -20.64 -6.35 0.14
C SER A 538 -20.86 -6.15 -1.36
N ARG A 539 -20.57 -4.96 -1.91
CA ARG A 539 -20.64 -4.72 -3.37
C ARG A 539 -19.53 -5.42 -4.15
N ILE A 540 -18.36 -5.69 -3.54
CA ILE A 540 -17.32 -6.50 -4.18
C ILE A 540 -17.84 -7.94 -4.36
N GLU A 541 -18.42 -8.50 -3.30
CA GLU A 541 -19.02 -9.84 -3.30
C GLU A 541 -20.14 -9.94 -4.35
N GLU A 542 -21.09 -8.99 -4.34
CA GLU A 542 -22.20 -8.92 -5.29
C GLU A 542 -21.71 -8.85 -6.75
N ARG A 543 -20.78 -7.95 -7.07
CA ARG A 543 -20.26 -7.75 -8.43
C ARG A 543 -19.48 -8.96 -8.95
N LEU A 544 -18.69 -9.59 -8.07
CA LEU A 544 -18.00 -10.83 -8.42
C LEU A 544 -19.02 -11.95 -8.65
N GLY A 545 -20.01 -12.10 -7.78
CA GLY A 545 -21.11 -13.06 -7.94
C GLY A 545 -21.91 -12.85 -9.24
N GLU A 546 -22.22 -11.60 -9.60
CA GLU A 546 -22.83 -11.26 -10.89
C GLU A 546 -21.96 -11.65 -12.09
N SER A 547 -20.65 -11.51 -11.98
CA SER A 547 -19.71 -11.90 -13.05
C SER A 547 -19.72 -13.41 -13.25
N PHE A 548 -19.76 -14.19 -12.16
CA PHE A 548 -19.97 -15.64 -12.23
C PHE A 548 -21.33 -16.00 -12.85
N ARG A 549 -22.42 -15.34 -12.45
CA ARG A 549 -23.76 -15.59 -13.03
C ARG A 549 -23.82 -15.33 -14.53
N LYS A 550 -23.16 -14.27 -15.02
CA LYS A 550 -23.06 -13.97 -16.46
C LYS A 550 -22.39 -15.09 -17.27
N ARG A 551 -21.53 -15.87 -16.62
CA ARG A 551 -20.88 -17.07 -17.17
C ARG A 551 -21.63 -18.37 -16.93
N GLY A 552 -22.85 -18.31 -16.41
CA GLY A 552 -23.73 -19.47 -16.24
C GLY A 552 -23.61 -20.18 -14.89
N PHE A 553 -22.78 -19.71 -13.96
CA PHE A 553 -22.73 -20.28 -12.62
C PHE A 553 -24.04 -20.04 -11.86
N THR A 554 -24.46 -21.04 -11.11
CA THR A 554 -25.41 -20.85 -10.01
C THR A 554 -24.65 -20.32 -8.80
N VAL A 555 -25.04 -19.17 -8.29
CA VAL A 555 -24.29 -18.46 -7.23
C VAL A 555 -25.17 -18.23 -6.01
N LEU A 556 -24.67 -18.65 -4.83
CA LEU A 556 -25.18 -18.27 -3.52
C LEU A 556 -24.24 -17.24 -2.88
N ASP A 557 -24.77 -16.08 -2.53
CA ASP A 557 -24.04 -15.03 -1.80
C ASP A 557 -24.34 -15.09 -0.30
N SER A 558 -23.36 -14.75 0.54
CA SER A 558 -23.50 -14.66 2.00
C SER A 558 -24.16 -15.89 2.65
N TYR A 559 -23.84 -17.09 2.16
CA TYR A 559 -24.44 -18.33 2.64
C TYR A 559 -23.99 -18.63 4.07
N MET A 560 -24.93 -18.99 4.95
CA MET A 560 -24.64 -19.36 6.33
C MET A 560 -24.84 -20.87 6.51
N PRO A 561 -23.76 -21.68 6.48
CA PRO A 561 -23.87 -23.10 6.78
C PRO A 561 -24.40 -23.33 8.20
N PRO A 562 -25.14 -24.43 8.43
CA PRO A 562 -25.50 -24.84 9.78
C PRO A 562 -24.26 -24.91 10.68
N SER A 563 -24.33 -24.24 11.83
CA SER A 563 -23.28 -24.31 12.85
C SER A 563 -23.67 -25.34 13.93
N CYS A 564 -22.71 -26.11 14.38
CA CYS A 564 -22.84 -27.03 15.51
C CYS A 564 -21.67 -26.85 16.47
N GLU A 565 -21.67 -27.54 17.61
CA GLU A 565 -20.60 -27.42 18.60
C GLU A 565 -19.21 -27.80 18.03
N SER A 566 -19.15 -28.67 17.01
CA SER A 566 -17.90 -29.11 16.37
C SER A 566 -17.50 -28.30 15.13
N MET A 567 -18.44 -27.71 14.39
CA MET A 567 -18.18 -26.90 13.19
C MET A 567 -18.88 -25.55 13.24
N ASN A 568 -18.10 -24.47 13.13
CA ASN A 568 -18.60 -23.12 12.95
C ASN A 568 -17.83 -22.44 11.80
N PRO A 569 -18.24 -22.68 10.54
CA PRO A 569 -17.55 -22.11 9.38
C PRO A 569 -17.75 -20.59 9.26
N GLY A 570 -18.83 -20.06 9.82
CA GLY A 570 -19.27 -18.68 9.61
C GLY A 570 -19.91 -18.48 8.23
N GLU A 571 -20.26 -17.23 7.94
CA GLU A 571 -20.78 -16.80 6.63
C GLU A 571 -19.77 -17.07 5.53
N ILE A 572 -20.18 -17.69 4.42
CA ILE A 572 -19.40 -17.91 3.20
C ILE A 572 -19.79 -16.84 2.17
N ASP A 573 -18.80 -16.13 1.65
CA ASP A 573 -19.03 -14.91 0.88
C ASP A 573 -19.66 -15.25 -0.47
N LEU A 574 -19.08 -16.20 -1.21
CA LEU A 574 -19.68 -16.77 -2.42
C LEU A 574 -19.52 -18.29 -2.49
N ILE A 575 -20.57 -18.97 -2.98
CA ILE A 575 -20.53 -20.35 -3.46
C ILE A 575 -21.00 -20.36 -4.91
N CYS A 576 -20.12 -20.73 -5.84
CA CYS A 576 -20.40 -20.72 -7.28
C CYS A 576 -20.34 -22.13 -7.84
N LYS A 577 -21.43 -22.61 -8.46
CA LYS A 577 -21.52 -23.95 -9.05
C LYS A 577 -21.72 -23.86 -10.56
N LEU A 578 -20.86 -24.55 -11.31
CA LEU A 578 -21.03 -24.83 -12.73
C LEU A 578 -20.42 -26.20 -13.03
N ASP A 579 -21.04 -26.96 -13.93
CA ASP A 579 -20.64 -28.34 -14.24
C ASP A 579 -20.49 -29.17 -12.96
N ASP A 580 -19.36 -29.87 -12.82
CA ASP A 580 -18.99 -30.68 -11.66
C ASP A 580 -18.14 -29.91 -10.63
N PHE A 581 -18.06 -28.58 -10.71
CA PHE A 581 -17.25 -27.75 -9.83
C PHE A 581 -18.10 -26.88 -8.90
N VAL A 582 -17.66 -26.78 -7.65
CA VAL A 582 -18.20 -25.87 -6.63
C VAL A 582 -17.06 -25.02 -6.08
N LEU A 583 -17.05 -23.75 -6.42
CA LEU A 583 -16.08 -22.78 -5.95
C LEU A 583 -16.59 -22.14 -4.65
N VAL A 584 -15.77 -22.17 -3.61
CA VAL A 584 -15.99 -21.51 -2.33
C VAL A 584 -15.01 -20.33 -2.27
N ILE A 585 -15.51 -19.11 -2.09
CA ILE A 585 -14.67 -17.91 -2.17
C ILE A 585 -14.76 -17.12 -0.87
N GLU A 586 -13.59 -16.74 -0.34
CA GLU A 586 -13.44 -15.73 0.71
C GLU A 586 -12.89 -14.45 0.08
N VAL A 587 -13.66 -13.36 0.13
CA VAL A 587 -13.27 -12.06 -0.41
C VAL A 587 -12.49 -11.26 0.62
N LYS A 588 -11.37 -10.66 0.20
CA LYS A 588 -10.57 -9.72 0.99
C LYS A 588 -10.46 -8.38 0.27
N SER A 589 -10.82 -7.32 0.99
CA SER A 589 -10.63 -5.94 0.54
C SER A 589 -9.51 -5.27 1.33
N THR A 590 -8.57 -4.67 0.62
CA THR A 590 -7.40 -4.00 1.21
C THR A 590 -6.87 -2.88 0.33
N TYR A 591 -5.73 -2.28 0.70
CA TYR A 591 -5.05 -1.22 -0.04
C TYR A 591 -3.78 -1.75 -0.71
N ARG A 592 -3.17 -0.97 -1.60
CA ARG A 592 -1.90 -1.31 -2.28
C ARG A 592 -0.71 -0.86 -1.42
N ARG A 593 0.15 -1.79 -1.01
CA ARG A 593 1.25 -1.49 -0.08
C ARG A 593 2.43 -0.87 -0.80
N SER A 594 3.17 -0.03 -0.09
CA SER A 594 4.34 0.66 -0.64
C SER A 594 5.67 0.00 -0.26
N SER A 595 5.64 -1.05 0.58
CA SER A 595 6.86 -1.74 1.03
C SER A 595 6.67 -3.23 1.27
N LYS A 596 7.75 -4.01 1.08
CA LYS A 596 7.83 -5.44 1.44
C LYS A 596 7.48 -5.68 2.91
N ARG A 597 7.90 -4.79 3.82
CA ARG A 597 7.56 -4.88 5.26
C ARG A 597 6.05 -4.93 5.48
N GLU A 598 5.31 -4.01 4.86
CA GLU A 598 3.85 -3.99 4.97
C GLU A 598 3.21 -5.24 4.34
N ALA A 599 3.72 -5.68 3.20
CA ALA A 599 3.23 -6.88 2.51
C ALA A 599 3.41 -8.12 3.41
N ILE A 600 4.58 -8.32 3.98
CA ILE A 600 4.86 -9.44 4.90
C ILE A 600 3.97 -9.36 6.15
N GLY A 601 3.74 -8.15 6.67
CA GLY A 601 2.76 -7.94 7.74
C GLY A 601 1.35 -8.42 7.34
N TYR A 602 0.92 -8.11 6.12
CA TYR A 602 -0.36 -8.58 5.59
C TYR A 602 -0.42 -10.10 5.41
N LYS A 603 0.63 -10.71 4.86
CA LYS A 603 0.81 -12.17 4.74
C LYS A 603 0.57 -12.87 6.08
N ASN A 604 1.29 -12.43 7.10
CA ASN A 604 1.33 -13.05 8.43
C ASN A 604 0.06 -12.84 9.26
N HIS A 605 -0.72 -11.81 8.96
CA HIS A 605 -1.92 -11.47 9.72
C HIS A 605 -3.22 -11.76 8.97
N ALA A 606 -3.44 -11.14 7.82
CA ALA A 606 -4.72 -11.17 7.12
C ALA A 606 -4.85 -12.40 6.21
N LEU A 607 -3.85 -12.67 5.36
CA LEU A 607 -3.90 -13.81 4.44
C LEU A 607 -3.81 -15.15 5.18
N ARG A 608 -2.95 -15.23 6.20
CA ARG A 608 -2.93 -16.40 7.12
C ARG A 608 -4.31 -16.67 7.74
N LYS A 609 -5.02 -15.61 8.18
CA LYS A 609 -6.37 -15.76 8.73
C LYS A 609 -7.37 -16.15 7.63
N ALA A 610 -7.24 -15.60 6.43
CA ALA A 610 -8.06 -15.95 5.27
C ALA A 610 -7.92 -17.45 4.95
N GLY A 611 -6.69 -17.99 4.93
CA GLY A 611 -6.41 -19.43 4.75
C GLY A 611 -7.11 -20.32 5.79
N LEU A 612 -7.13 -19.90 7.06
CA LEU A 612 -7.89 -20.62 8.11
C LEU A 612 -9.40 -20.51 7.94
N GLN A 613 -9.90 -19.37 7.44
CA GLN A 613 -11.33 -19.19 7.17
C GLN A 613 -11.77 -20.07 6.00
N ILE A 614 -11.09 -19.96 4.86
CA ILE A 614 -11.47 -20.66 3.64
C ILE A 614 -11.36 -22.18 3.79
N LYS A 615 -10.40 -22.70 4.57
CA LYS A 615 -10.34 -24.12 4.93
C LYS A 615 -11.63 -24.59 5.58
N ARG A 616 -12.04 -23.94 6.69
CA ARG A 616 -13.27 -24.32 7.42
C ARG A 616 -14.53 -24.16 6.57
N LYS A 617 -14.58 -23.12 5.73
CA LYS A 617 -15.71 -22.87 4.83
C LYS A 617 -15.81 -23.97 3.76
N THR A 618 -14.68 -24.33 3.14
CA THR A 618 -14.61 -25.37 2.12
C THR A 618 -14.93 -26.75 2.71
N ASP A 619 -14.41 -27.08 3.90
CA ASP A 619 -14.73 -28.34 4.59
C ASP A 619 -16.23 -28.43 4.92
N ALA A 620 -16.86 -27.32 5.32
CA ALA A 620 -18.30 -27.28 5.54
C ALA A 620 -19.10 -27.51 4.25
N VAL A 621 -18.70 -26.91 3.13
CA VAL A 621 -19.35 -27.15 1.83
C VAL A 621 -19.16 -28.59 1.38
N LYS A 622 -17.96 -29.17 1.50
CA LYS A 622 -17.70 -30.59 1.22
C LYS A 622 -18.62 -31.49 2.04
N HIS A 623 -18.79 -31.21 3.33
CA HIS A 623 -19.72 -31.94 4.18
C HIS A 623 -21.18 -31.79 3.70
N LEU A 624 -21.64 -30.57 3.41
CA LEU A 624 -23.00 -30.33 2.93
C LEU A 624 -23.30 -31.02 1.59
N LEU A 625 -22.34 -31.07 0.66
CA LEU A 625 -22.47 -31.81 -0.60
C LEU A 625 -22.75 -33.30 -0.36
N LEU A 626 -22.20 -33.87 0.72
CA LEU A 626 -22.43 -35.27 1.09
C LEU A 626 -23.74 -35.47 1.85
N THR A 627 -24.10 -34.56 2.76
CA THR A 627 -25.15 -34.82 3.75
C THR A 627 -26.47 -34.09 3.53
N ASP A 628 -26.50 -33.03 2.72
CA ASP A 628 -27.65 -32.13 2.61
C ASP A 628 -28.19 -32.03 1.17
N ASN A 629 -29.32 -32.70 0.94
CA ASN A 629 -30.02 -32.67 -0.36
C ASN A 629 -30.67 -31.30 -0.64
N GLN A 630 -31.06 -30.54 0.39
CA GLN A 630 -31.63 -29.21 0.22
C GLN A 630 -30.55 -28.23 -0.23
N PHE A 631 -29.37 -28.28 0.39
CA PHE A 631 -28.21 -27.52 -0.07
C PHE A 631 -27.87 -27.85 -1.52
N LYS A 632 -27.71 -29.13 -1.88
CA LYS A 632 -27.46 -29.56 -3.27
C LYS A 632 -28.51 -29.02 -4.24
N SER A 633 -29.79 -29.11 -3.90
CA SER A 633 -30.88 -28.58 -4.72
C SER A 633 -30.76 -27.06 -4.90
N SER A 634 -30.36 -26.32 -3.86
CA SER A 634 -30.20 -24.87 -3.90
C SER A 634 -29.09 -24.38 -4.84
N ILE A 635 -28.11 -25.22 -5.14
CA ILE A 635 -27.03 -24.95 -6.11
C ILE A 635 -27.15 -25.78 -7.40
N GLY A 636 -28.33 -26.37 -7.65
CA GLY A 636 -28.61 -27.08 -8.90
C GLY A 636 -27.82 -28.38 -9.09
N ILE A 637 -27.56 -29.12 -8.00
CA ILE A 637 -26.93 -30.45 -8.03
C ILE A 637 -28.02 -31.52 -7.86
N GLY A 638 -28.11 -32.45 -8.80
CA GLY A 638 -29.04 -33.58 -8.77
C GLY A 638 -28.64 -34.67 -7.78
N GLU A 639 -29.59 -35.56 -7.46
CA GLU A 639 -29.29 -36.73 -6.62
C GLU A 639 -28.26 -37.64 -7.31
N GLY A 640 -27.17 -37.97 -6.60
CA GLY A 640 -26.10 -38.83 -7.10
C GLY A 640 -25.02 -38.16 -7.95
N SER A 641 -25.11 -36.85 -8.20
CA SER A 641 -24.04 -36.09 -8.87
C SER A 641 -22.85 -35.86 -7.92
N HIS A 642 -21.63 -36.07 -8.41
CA HIS A 642 -20.40 -35.78 -7.68
C HIS A 642 -19.83 -34.44 -8.13
N CYS A 643 -19.50 -33.56 -7.18
CA CYS A 643 -18.86 -32.29 -7.48
C CYS A 643 -17.57 -32.12 -6.70
N THR A 644 -16.59 -31.47 -7.31
CA THR A 644 -15.31 -31.08 -6.72
C THR A 644 -15.43 -29.69 -6.10
N ALA A 645 -15.21 -29.60 -4.78
CA ALA A 645 -15.21 -28.32 -4.07
C ALA A 645 -13.81 -27.74 -3.95
N ILE A 646 -13.61 -26.54 -4.49
CA ILE A 646 -12.33 -25.80 -4.50
C ILE A 646 -12.54 -24.51 -3.69
N GLY A 647 -11.55 -24.14 -2.88
CA GLY A 647 -11.57 -22.91 -2.10
C GLY A 647 -10.57 -21.90 -2.61
N TRP A 648 -10.95 -20.63 -2.75
CA TRP A 648 -10.04 -19.54 -3.12
C TRP A 648 -10.17 -18.35 -2.18
N ILE A 649 -9.07 -17.63 -2.00
CA ILE A 649 -9.03 -16.31 -1.37
C ILE A 649 -8.99 -15.28 -2.50
N ALA A 650 -10.10 -14.58 -2.72
CA ALA A 650 -10.17 -13.52 -3.72
C ALA A 650 -9.78 -12.18 -3.08
N ASP A 651 -8.61 -11.64 -3.41
CA ASP A 651 -8.10 -10.41 -2.81
C ASP A 651 -8.08 -9.23 -3.80
N THR A 652 -8.45 -8.04 -3.35
CA THR A 652 -8.34 -6.80 -4.15
C THR A 652 -6.90 -6.33 -4.40
N CYS A 653 -5.88 -7.05 -3.94
CA CYS A 653 -4.47 -6.69 -4.09
C CYS A 653 -3.65 -7.77 -4.79
N MET A 654 -2.53 -7.36 -5.43
CA MET A 654 -1.67 -8.24 -6.23
C MET A 654 -0.54 -8.88 -5.41
N GLU A 655 -0.28 -8.40 -4.20
CA GLU A 655 0.75 -8.99 -3.35
C GLU A 655 0.43 -10.46 -3.05
N PHE A 656 1.45 -11.34 -3.17
CA PHE A 656 1.36 -12.79 -2.96
C PHE A 656 0.31 -13.48 -3.86
N ASP A 657 0.08 -12.94 -5.06
CA ASP A 657 -0.81 -13.54 -6.05
C ASP A 657 -0.31 -14.93 -6.48
N HIS A 658 -1.22 -15.90 -6.54
CA HIS A 658 -0.98 -17.33 -6.75
C HIS A 658 -0.17 -18.05 -5.66
N GLU A 659 0.03 -17.44 -4.49
CA GLU A 659 0.53 -18.16 -3.33
C GLU A 659 -0.59 -18.91 -2.58
N CYS A 660 -0.24 -20.03 -1.95
CA CYS A 660 -1.15 -20.82 -1.14
C CYS A 660 -1.10 -20.44 0.34
N PHE A 661 -2.28 -20.28 0.95
CA PHE A 661 -2.46 -20.05 2.37
C PHE A 661 -3.30 -21.18 2.96
N ASN A 662 -2.67 -22.03 3.79
CA ASN A 662 -3.31 -23.22 4.37
C ASN A 662 -3.83 -24.17 3.27
N ASP A 663 -3.05 -24.32 2.19
CA ASP A 663 -3.34 -25.09 0.98
C ASP A 663 -4.43 -24.53 0.06
N PHE A 664 -4.82 -23.27 0.24
CA PHE A 664 -5.79 -22.59 -0.63
C PHE A 664 -5.16 -21.42 -1.39
N LEU A 665 -5.41 -21.36 -2.70
CA LEU A 665 -4.89 -20.33 -3.59
C LEU A 665 -5.42 -18.94 -3.21
N LYS A 666 -4.52 -17.94 -3.17
CA LYS A 666 -4.90 -16.53 -3.22
C LYS A 666 -4.80 -16.04 -4.66
N VAL A 667 -5.88 -15.43 -5.16
CA VAL A 667 -5.98 -14.86 -6.51
C VAL A 667 -6.54 -13.45 -6.42
N SER A 668 -6.10 -12.55 -7.29
CA SER A 668 -6.63 -11.19 -7.31
C SER A 668 -8.07 -11.14 -7.87
N VAL A 669 -8.90 -10.26 -7.31
CA VAL A 669 -10.26 -9.98 -7.81
C VAL A 669 -10.20 -9.42 -9.24
N GLU A 670 -9.15 -8.65 -9.56
CA GLU A 670 -8.88 -8.16 -10.92
C GLU A 670 -8.70 -9.32 -11.91
N GLU A 671 -7.89 -10.31 -11.56
CA GLU A 671 -7.68 -11.51 -12.40
C GLU A 671 -8.98 -12.31 -12.60
N LEU A 672 -9.75 -12.52 -11.53
CA LEU A 672 -11.04 -13.21 -11.63
C LEU A 672 -11.99 -12.50 -12.60
N HIS A 673 -12.09 -11.16 -12.54
CA HIS A 673 -12.91 -10.42 -13.49
C HIS A 673 -12.37 -10.47 -14.92
N ILE A 674 -11.05 -10.43 -15.12
CA ILE A 674 -10.43 -10.55 -16.45
C ILE A 674 -10.74 -11.92 -17.06
N ALA A 675 -10.59 -13.02 -16.30
CA ALA A 675 -10.97 -14.36 -16.74
C ALA A 675 -12.47 -14.46 -17.04
N LEU A 676 -13.32 -13.99 -16.12
CA LEU A 676 -14.78 -14.05 -16.29
C LEU A 676 -15.29 -13.14 -17.41
N ASN A 677 -14.56 -12.10 -17.80
CA ASN A 677 -14.92 -11.26 -18.95
C ASN A 677 -14.26 -11.74 -20.25
N ASP A 678 -13.21 -12.57 -20.16
CA ASP A 678 -12.35 -12.94 -21.30
C ASP A 678 -11.73 -11.70 -21.97
N ASP A 679 -11.26 -10.78 -21.12
CA ASP A 679 -10.71 -9.47 -21.52
C ASP A 679 -9.16 -9.43 -21.38
N ALA A 680 -8.48 -10.59 -21.43
CA ALA A 680 -7.01 -10.65 -21.28
C ALA A 680 -6.26 -9.88 -22.38
N ASN A 681 -6.88 -9.75 -23.56
CA ASN A 681 -6.39 -8.92 -24.66
C ASN A 681 -6.31 -7.42 -24.36
N LEU A 682 -6.91 -6.94 -23.25
CA LEU A 682 -6.80 -5.54 -22.83
C LEU A 682 -5.57 -5.29 -21.94
N LEU A 683 -4.92 -6.33 -21.42
CA LEU A 683 -3.66 -6.21 -20.70
C LEU A 683 -2.58 -5.66 -21.62
N MET A 684 -1.87 -4.63 -21.17
CA MET A 684 -0.90 -3.92 -21.99
C MET A 684 0.22 -3.37 -21.12
N ASP A 685 1.47 -3.57 -21.54
CA ASP A 685 2.61 -2.99 -20.87
C ASP A 685 2.70 -1.49 -21.19
N MET A 686 2.47 -0.67 -20.17
CA MET A 686 2.53 0.79 -20.29
C MET A 686 3.92 1.32 -20.63
N THR A 687 4.98 0.53 -20.47
CA THR A 687 6.35 0.92 -20.83
C THR A 687 6.62 0.76 -22.34
N GLU A 688 5.94 -0.17 -23.00
CA GLU A 688 6.07 -0.44 -24.44
C GLU A 688 5.38 0.64 -25.31
N LEU A 689 4.38 1.34 -24.77
CA LEU A 689 3.72 2.50 -25.44
C LEU A 689 4.66 3.66 -25.78
N ARG A 690 5.89 3.69 -25.25
CA ARG A 690 6.90 4.69 -25.61
C ARG A 690 7.71 4.33 -26.86
N GLY A 691 7.55 3.12 -27.39
CA GLY A 691 8.08 2.68 -28.67
C GLY A 691 7.01 2.70 -29.77
N ASP A 692 7.43 2.81 -31.03
CA ASP A 692 6.56 2.84 -32.22
C ASP A 692 5.99 1.44 -32.59
N ASP A 693 6.10 0.46 -31.68
CA ASP A 693 5.68 -0.92 -31.93
C ASP A 693 4.19 -1.07 -31.69
N LYS A 694 3.44 -1.03 -32.80
CA LYS A 694 2.08 -1.56 -32.91
C LYS A 694 2.12 -3.09 -32.72
N ASN A 695 2.26 -3.53 -31.48
CA ASN A 695 1.93 -4.90 -31.13
C ASN A 695 0.41 -4.99 -30.96
N ASP A 696 -0.29 -5.11 -32.09
CA ASP A 696 -1.62 -5.72 -32.13
C ASP A 696 -1.46 -7.19 -31.73
N ARG A 697 -1.25 -7.46 -30.43
CA ARG A 697 -1.41 -8.81 -29.89
C ARG A 697 -2.91 -9.04 -29.80
N GLU A 698 -3.48 -9.61 -30.86
CA GLU A 698 -4.73 -10.37 -30.75
C GLU A 698 -4.42 -11.55 -29.82
N VAL A 699 -4.55 -11.34 -28.50
CA VAL A 699 -4.65 -12.48 -27.58
C VAL A 699 -5.97 -13.14 -27.92
N ASP A 700 -5.89 -14.33 -28.51
CA ASP A 700 -7.04 -15.21 -28.70
C ASP A 700 -7.77 -15.40 -27.37
N SER A 701 -9.09 -15.59 -27.42
CA SER A 701 -9.91 -15.91 -26.24
C SER A 701 -9.22 -16.93 -25.33
N LEU A 702 -9.25 -16.67 -24.01
CA LEU A 702 -8.76 -17.61 -22.98
C LEU A 702 -9.47 -18.97 -23.06
N TYR A 703 -10.63 -19.02 -23.74
CA TYR A 703 -11.51 -20.19 -23.84
C TYR A 703 -11.77 -20.56 -25.31
N GLN A 704 -10.72 -20.90 -26.06
CA GLN A 704 -10.81 -21.27 -27.48
C GLN A 704 -11.85 -22.39 -27.77
N ASN A 705 -12.02 -23.32 -26.83
CA ASN A 705 -12.98 -24.43 -26.94
C ASN A 705 -14.34 -24.15 -26.26
N GLY A 706 -14.63 -22.89 -25.93
CA GLY A 706 -15.78 -22.48 -25.14
C GLY A 706 -15.52 -22.49 -23.64
N PHE A 707 -16.35 -21.73 -22.91
CA PHE A 707 -16.23 -21.59 -21.46
C PHE A 707 -16.85 -22.78 -20.72
N SER A 708 -16.07 -23.38 -19.82
CA SER A 708 -16.52 -24.40 -18.85
C SER A 708 -15.93 -24.12 -17.48
N ALA A 709 -16.51 -24.69 -16.41
CA ALA A 709 -15.95 -24.53 -15.07
C ALA A 709 -14.53 -25.08 -14.97
N GLU A 710 -14.25 -26.21 -15.61
CA GLU A 710 -12.92 -26.84 -15.67
C GLU A 710 -11.89 -25.91 -16.33
N SER A 711 -12.20 -25.37 -17.52
CA SER A 711 -11.30 -24.44 -18.22
C SER A 711 -11.08 -23.14 -17.45
N PHE A 712 -12.09 -22.64 -16.74
CA PHE A 712 -11.96 -21.46 -15.89
C PHE A 712 -11.05 -21.73 -14.68
N VAL A 713 -11.22 -22.86 -14.00
CA VAL A 713 -10.34 -23.28 -12.91
C VAL A 713 -8.91 -23.44 -13.41
N ASP A 714 -8.70 -24.07 -14.56
CA ASP A 714 -7.39 -24.24 -15.18
C ASP A 714 -6.71 -22.89 -15.53
N VAL A 715 -7.47 -21.93 -16.08
CA VAL A 715 -6.95 -20.57 -16.35
C VAL A 715 -6.46 -19.90 -15.08
N ILE A 716 -7.20 -20.02 -13.97
CA ILE A 716 -6.84 -19.40 -12.70
C ILE A 716 -5.70 -20.18 -12.02
N GLU A 717 -5.85 -21.48 -11.74
CA GLU A 717 -4.87 -22.23 -10.95
C GLU A 717 -3.50 -22.36 -11.65
N ASN A 718 -3.44 -22.19 -12.97
CA ASN A 718 -2.19 -22.17 -13.74
C ASN A 718 -1.74 -20.77 -14.17
N SER A 719 -2.32 -19.69 -13.63
CA SER A 719 -1.90 -18.31 -13.92
C SER A 719 -1.92 -17.94 -15.41
N LYS A 720 -2.82 -18.52 -16.22
CA LYS A 720 -2.76 -18.42 -17.69
C LYS A 720 -2.92 -17.01 -18.25
N ILE A 721 -3.63 -16.15 -17.51
CA ILE A 721 -3.77 -14.72 -17.84
C ILE A 721 -2.41 -14.02 -17.96
N TRP A 722 -1.41 -14.52 -17.23
CA TRP A 722 -0.08 -13.93 -17.14
C TRP A 722 0.97 -14.63 -18.01
N GLU A 723 0.58 -15.58 -18.87
CA GLU A 723 1.52 -16.36 -19.72
C GLU A 723 2.47 -15.48 -20.52
N SER A 724 2.01 -14.34 -21.04
CA SER A 724 2.85 -13.38 -21.78
C SER A 724 4.03 -12.81 -20.98
N LEU A 725 3.95 -12.78 -19.64
CA LEU A 725 5.06 -12.42 -18.75
C LEU A 725 5.99 -13.60 -18.48
N LEU A 726 5.43 -14.81 -18.43
CA LEU A 726 6.18 -16.04 -18.18
C LEU A 726 7.04 -16.42 -19.40
N GLU A 727 6.52 -16.24 -20.62
CA GLU A 727 7.24 -16.49 -21.88
C GLU A 727 8.47 -15.55 -22.03
N LYS A 728 8.32 -14.26 -21.69
CA LYS A 728 9.41 -13.26 -21.74
C LYS A 728 10.59 -13.58 -20.82
N ARG A 729 10.41 -14.43 -19.81
CA ARG A 729 11.48 -14.85 -18.88
C ARG A 729 12.18 -16.14 -19.31
N THR A 730 11.62 -16.86 -20.28
CA THR A 730 12.21 -18.08 -20.86
C THR A 730 13.03 -17.84 -22.13
N GLU A 731 12.95 -16.63 -22.70
CA GLU A 731 13.84 -16.10 -23.74
C GLU A 731 15.05 -15.37 -23.11
#